data_AF-A0A210QAS7-F1
#
_entry.id   AF-A0A210QAS7-F1
#
_cell.length_a   1.000
_cell.length_b   1.000
_cell.length_c   1.000
_cell.angle_alpha   90.00
_cell.angle_beta   90.00
_cell.angle_gamma   90.00
#
_symmetry.space_group_name_H-M   'P 1'
#
loop_
_entity.id
_entity.type
_entity.pdbx_description
1 polymer ?
#
loop_
_entity_poly.entity_id
_entity_poly.type
_entity_poly.pdbx_seq_one_letter_code
_entity_poly.pdbx_strand_id
1 'polypeptide(L)'
;MGNGSSLKIKLLPFKPAPPEKDTLNPIQYATYKFSRKCELSETHHMYVIDKTPLETLPPPHVPHTRKSEIFDLLMYKHIDERAMKVPSDLQKGSMANLVSYLVEPCTDDLGRIRSIYTWLTSQNLNQIKMPLPPIREGCVPYYLSRLKNKKGNYAQLLSLMCRHAKLSCVVVHGCLKGSTYTIGQLVKDNKDILYGEWNAVLVDNVWRLVNAYWGACAVSGDVNQNESAKFCVDEAFFLPDPEQLIYSHFPEESKWQLLETKVSIKQFEKKAYLKERFFELEMRALSHQKCEIVTDNGEIEILFGLPQEKAHEFEFMCLLFSMVDDKWKHIKEKTSQHDFVYYPNDSSVAVRCRFPKIGEYKLEIVGKDSRKKDPGYDFDWVAIYKIKVNGIPEGNTSFPKCCAAGWGPGKTLKESGLDATTDPNAIVFSEGGYVEVSFEKLNRAAAGLNISYKIVGMNKALDDVPMEEEGIQEDDEEYTIEASAPPGEESALCIFAHIDDPSYGTITKNICNYLVISSEVEVVDDSLFRDIEEVRKQLESAIEEKKLEPLENSVDLVETKKYERYMPQEMRMAKDLIARLRKIQELLHAVMALEQPTIAEIRSFSSPLPEIHNVMKATLLLLGNFEDETKQWKNVQAIIGRTGKESLKRRINEFDINTLPLDVALGAKKMIGKTDLADIKTTSQGAATFYVWVGTYTAINMIDVAKMLKVPLFEMKKEKKRKETFI
;
A
#
# COMPACT_ATOMS: atom_id res chain seq x y z
N MET A 1 -81.13 -12.44 13.11
CA MET A 1 -81.06 -11.42 14.17
C MET A 1 -79.78 -10.64 13.91
N GLY A 2 -79.79 -9.61 13.05
CA GLY A 2 -80.31 -8.25 13.25
C GLY A 2 -79.08 -7.34 13.32
N ASN A 3 -78.95 -6.17 12.70
CA ASN A 3 -79.85 -5.31 11.94
C ASN A 3 -78.97 -4.49 10.98
N GLY A 4 -79.32 -4.46 9.69
CA GLY A 4 -78.92 -3.40 8.78
C GLY A 4 -80.10 -2.44 8.64
N SER A 5 -79.90 -1.17 8.95
CA SER A 5 -80.89 -0.12 8.73
C SER A 5 -80.20 1.14 8.20
N SER A 6 -80.49 1.44 6.93
CA SER A 6 -80.35 2.75 6.32
C SER A 6 -81.61 3.58 6.61
N LEU A 7 -81.48 4.86 7.00
CA LEU A 7 -82.36 5.94 6.52
C LEU A 7 -81.82 7.35 6.88
N LYS A 8 -82.18 8.27 5.98
CA LYS A 8 -81.63 9.59 5.63
C LYS A 8 -82.04 10.74 6.58
N ILE A 9 -81.53 11.94 6.22
CA ILE A 9 -82.06 13.32 6.39
C ILE A 9 -81.23 14.13 7.41
N LYS A 10 -80.71 15.36 7.22
CA LYS A 10 -81.00 16.52 6.35
C LYS A 10 -79.69 17.32 6.13
N LEU A 11 -79.46 17.86 4.94
CA LEU A 11 -78.35 18.76 4.64
C LEU A 11 -78.58 20.14 5.28
N LEU A 12 -77.56 20.65 5.99
CA LEU A 12 -77.38 22.06 6.33
C LEU A 12 -75.94 22.46 5.92
N PRO A 13 -75.70 23.71 5.49
CA PRO A 13 -74.52 24.07 4.70
C PRO A 13 -73.25 24.05 5.57
N PHE A 14 -72.24 23.32 5.10
CA PHE A 14 -70.91 23.32 5.72
C PHE A 14 -70.17 24.61 5.31
N LYS A 15 -69.77 25.43 6.30
CA LYS A 15 -68.78 26.48 6.10
C LYS A 15 -67.48 25.81 5.63
N PRO A 16 -66.75 26.34 4.64
CA PRO A 16 -65.47 25.75 4.25
C PRO A 16 -64.54 25.76 5.46
N ALA A 17 -64.08 24.58 5.87
CA ALA A 17 -62.96 24.45 6.76
C ALA A 17 -61.72 25.05 6.07
N PRO A 18 -60.82 25.72 6.81
CA PRO A 18 -59.55 26.17 6.24
C PRO A 18 -58.80 24.94 5.68
N PRO A 19 -58.01 25.11 4.61
CA PRO A 19 -57.28 24.00 4.00
C PRO A 19 -56.44 23.30 5.07
N GLU A 20 -56.75 22.02 5.28
CA GLU A 20 -55.96 21.14 6.15
C GLU A 20 -54.52 21.13 5.64
N LYS A 21 -53.61 21.42 6.56
CA LYS A 21 -52.16 21.38 6.33
C LYS A 21 -51.78 19.99 5.83
N ASP A 22 -51.02 19.95 4.74
CA ASP A 22 -50.29 18.78 4.26
C ASP A 22 -49.63 18.01 5.42
N THR A 23 -50.26 16.93 5.86
CA THR A 23 -49.64 15.92 6.73
C THR A 23 -48.98 14.87 5.84
N LEU A 24 -47.81 15.22 5.31
CA LEU A 24 -46.84 14.27 4.77
C LEU A 24 -45.49 14.61 5.43
N ASN A 25 -45.27 14.03 6.61
CA ASN A 25 -44.01 14.10 7.34
C ASN A 25 -43.11 12.91 6.94
N PRO A 26 -41.94 13.15 6.32
CA PRO A 26 -40.80 12.27 6.45
C PRO A 26 -39.65 13.00 7.17
N ILE A 27 -39.60 12.81 8.49
CA ILE A 27 -38.46 12.40 9.35
C ILE A 27 -37.11 13.14 9.22
N GLN A 28 -36.57 13.47 10.39
CA GLN A 28 -35.47 14.41 10.66
C GLN A 28 -34.34 13.71 11.45
N TYR A 29 -33.06 13.89 11.10
CA TYR A 29 -31.90 13.29 11.82
C TYR A 29 -30.95 14.32 12.44
N ALA A 30 -30.38 14.03 13.61
CA ALA A 30 -29.24 14.74 14.23
C ALA A 30 -28.49 13.90 15.27
N THR A 31 -27.26 14.31 15.56
CA THR A 31 -26.36 13.73 16.56
C THR A 31 -26.07 14.68 17.73
N TYR A 32 -25.67 14.10 18.86
CA TYR A 32 -25.32 14.77 20.12
C TYR A 32 -23.95 15.47 20.06
N LYS A 33 -23.71 16.41 20.98
CA LYS A 33 -22.41 17.09 21.15
C LYS A 33 -21.68 16.56 22.39
N PHE A 34 -20.43 16.13 22.23
CA PHE A 34 -19.48 16.01 23.34
C PHE A 34 -18.67 17.30 23.47
N SER A 35 -18.49 17.80 24.70
CA SER A 35 -17.66 18.97 24.96
C SER A 35 -16.17 18.63 24.85
N ARG A 36 -15.29 19.65 24.84
CA ARG A 36 -13.82 19.47 24.84
C ARG A 36 -13.27 18.65 26.02
N LYS A 37 -14.11 18.31 27.00
CA LYS A 37 -13.76 17.45 28.15
C LYS A 37 -14.37 16.04 28.04
N CYS A 38 -14.90 15.67 26.88
CA CYS A 38 -15.67 14.44 26.68
C CYS A 38 -16.89 14.29 27.62
N GLU A 39 -17.45 15.40 28.10
CA GLU A 39 -18.71 15.40 28.87
C GLU A 39 -19.89 15.51 27.91
N LEU A 40 -20.93 14.70 28.13
CA LEU A 40 -22.20 14.76 27.40
C LEU A 40 -22.77 16.18 27.56
N SER A 41 -22.98 16.89 26.45
CA SER A 41 -23.59 18.21 26.48
C SER A 41 -24.99 18.17 25.90
N GLU A 42 -25.98 18.50 26.75
CA GLU A 42 -27.39 18.61 26.35
C GLU A 42 -27.69 19.85 25.48
N THR A 43 -26.65 20.62 25.09
CA THR A 43 -26.79 21.95 24.49
C THR A 43 -26.89 21.96 22.96
N HIS A 44 -27.06 20.81 22.30
CA HIS A 44 -27.49 20.72 20.90
C HIS A 44 -28.72 19.83 20.80
N HIS A 45 -29.86 20.43 20.50
CA HIS A 45 -31.07 19.72 20.14
C HIS A 45 -31.21 19.68 18.62
N MET A 46 -31.43 18.49 18.07
CA MET A 46 -32.31 18.34 16.92
C MET A 46 -33.13 17.07 17.14
N TYR A 47 -34.39 17.29 17.53
CA TYR A 47 -35.37 16.25 17.87
C TYR A 47 -35.72 15.41 16.64
N VAL A 48 -35.63 14.08 16.76
CA VAL A 48 -36.46 13.20 15.92
C VAL A 48 -37.84 13.24 16.56
N ILE A 49 -38.82 13.83 15.87
CA ILE A 49 -40.21 13.89 16.37
C ILE A 49 -40.83 12.48 16.44
N ASP A 50 -40.34 11.55 15.60
CA ASP A 50 -40.82 10.18 15.49
C ASP A 50 -39.67 9.17 15.30
N LYS A 51 -39.52 8.22 16.23
CA LYS A 51 -38.43 7.21 16.23
C LYS A 51 -38.70 6.01 15.31
N THR A 52 -39.95 5.78 14.90
CA THR A 52 -40.37 4.68 14.01
C THR A 52 -39.49 4.45 12.76
N PRO A 53 -38.92 5.48 12.11
CA PRO A 53 -38.10 5.32 10.90
C PRO A 53 -36.68 4.86 11.16
N LEU A 54 -36.17 5.00 12.39
CA LEU A 54 -34.89 4.40 12.77
C LEU A 54 -34.93 2.87 12.65
N GLU A 55 -36.12 2.28 12.75
CA GLU A 55 -36.35 0.85 12.52
C GLU A 55 -36.29 0.47 11.03
N THR A 56 -36.41 1.45 10.13
CA THR A 56 -36.38 1.25 8.66
C THR A 56 -35.02 1.48 8.03
N LEU A 57 -34.08 2.11 8.74
CA LEU A 57 -32.72 2.30 8.23
C LEU A 57 -31.88 1.04 8.40
N PRO A 58 -31.01 0.70 7.42
CA PRO A 58 -30.08 -0.39 7.60
C PRO A 58 -29.11 -0.06 8.75
N PRO A 59 -28.80 -1.02 9.64
CA PRO A 59 -27.80 -0.81 10.69
C PRO A 59 -26.42 -0.53 10.06
N PRO A 60 -25.47 0.08 10.79
CA PRO A 60 -24.09 0.23 10.32
C PRO A 60 -23.52 -1.14 9.92
N HIS A 61 -23.11 -1.28 8.66
CA HIS A 61 -22.62 -2.52 8.06
C HIS A 61 -21.43 -2.23 7.14
N VAL A 62 -20.69 -3.29 6.81
CA VAL A 62 -19.56 -3.19 5.88
C VAL A 62 -20.08 -2.87 4.48
N PRO A 63 -19.56 -1.84 3.80
CA PRO A 63 -19.96 -1.56 2.42
C PRO A 63 -19.57 -2.73 1.52
N HIS A 64 -20.51 -3.23 0.73
CA HIS A 64 -20.28 -4.37 -0.16
C HIS A 64 -19.64 -3.98 -1.51
N THR A 65 -19.45 -2.69 -1.77
CA THR A 65 -18.75 -2.13 -2.93
C THR A 65 -17.75 -1.07 -2.48
N ARG A 66 -16.70 -0.84 -3.27
CA ARG A 66 -15.70 0.22 -3.05
C ARG A 66 -16.14 1.56 -3.64
N LYS A 67 -15.48 2.64 -3.23
CA LYS A 67 -15.66 3.97 -3.85
C LYS A 67 -15.51 3.91 -5.37
N SER A 68 -14.47 3.27 -5.86
CA SER A 68 -14.14 3.20 -7.29
C SER A 68 -15.17 2.45 -8.13
N GLU A 69 -16.02 1.63 -7.52
CA GLU A 69 -17.08 0.89 -8.21
C GLU A 69 -18.36 1.72 -8.39
N ILE A 70 -18.56 2.73 -7.54
CA ILE A 70 -19.80 3.52 -7.52
C ILE A 70 -19.59 4.97 -7.97
N PHE A 71 -18.37 5.50 -7.89
CA PHE A 71 -18.09 6.89 -8.16
C PHE A 71 -17.01 7.08 -9.23
N ASP A 72 -17.41 7.68 -10.34
CA ASP A 72 -16.53 8.19 -11.39
C ASP A 72 -16.67 9.72 -11.47
N LEU A 73 -15.56 10.43 -11.23
CA LEU A 73 -15.50 11.89 -11.26
C LEU A 73 -16.02 12.48 -12.58
N LEU A 74 -15.74 11.82 -13.72
CA LEU A 74 -16.14 12.34 -15.04
C LEU A 74 -17.66 12.37 -15.21
N MET A 75 -18.37 11.40 -14.61
CA MET A 75 -19.83 11.34 -14.67
C MET A 75 -20.49 12.47 -13.88
N TYR A 76 -19.86 12.93 -12.79
CA TYR A 76 -20.39 13.97 -11.91
C TYR A 76 -19.83 15.37 -12.16
N LYS A 77 -19.01 15.56 -13.21
CA LYS A 77 -18.41 16.87 -13.54
C LYS A 77 -19.45 17.99 -13.70
N HIS A 78 -20.59 17.69 -14.32
CA HIS A 78 -21.67 18.66 -14.50
C HIS A 78 -22.34 19.07 -13.17
N ILE A 79 -22.41 18.16 -12.19
CA ILE A 79 -22.86 18.44 -10.83
C ILE A 79 -21.85 19.35 -10.12
N ASP A 80 -20.57 19.04 -10.23
CA ASP A 80 -19.50 19.84 -9.63
C ASP A 80 -19.47 21.27 -10.18
N GLU A 81 -19.57 21.42 -11.49
CA GLU A 81 -19.61 22.74 -12.14
C GLU A 81 -20.81 23.58 -11.67
N ARG A 82 -21.98 22.95 -11.49
CA ARG A 82 -23.16 23.64 -10.96
C ARG A 82 -22.98 24.02 -9.50
N ALA A 83 -22.44 23.14 -8.68
CA ALA A 83 -22.15 23.39 -7.27
C ALA A 83 -21.14 24.54 -7.10
N MET A 84 -20.13 24.64 -7.98
CA MET A 84 -19.17 25.75 -7.95
C MET A 84 -19.74 27.08 -8.47
N LYS A 85 -20.84 27.05 -9.25
CA LYS A 85 -21.47 28.23 -9.88
C LYS A 85 -22.82 28.60 -9.25
N VAL A 86 -22.95 28.43 -7.93
CA VAL A 86 -24.19 28.81 -7.21
C VAL A 86 -24.48 30.31 -7.35
N PRO A 87 -25.71 30.71 -7.76
CA PRO A 87 -26.15 32.10 -7.83
C PRO A 87 -25.95 32.91 -6.54
N SER A 88 -25.57 34.17 -6.67
CA SER A 88 -25.19 35.02 -5.53
C SER A 88 -26.31 35.31 -4.53
N ASP A 89 -27.57 35.29 -4.97
CA ASP A 89 -28.77 35.42 -4.15
C ASP A 89 -28.95 34.19 -3.24
N LEU A 90 -28.69 32.98 -3.76
CA LEU A 90 -28.73 31.74 -2.98
C LEU A 90 -27.57 31.64 -1.98
N GLN A 91 -26.39 32.19 -2.31
CA GLN A 91 -25.27 32.29 -1.37
C GLN A 91 -25.58 33.19 -0.15
N LYS A 92 -26.57 34.09 -0.27
CA LYS A 92 -27.04 34.98 0.81
C LYS A 92 -28.39 34.52 1.40
N GLY A 93 -29.04 33.57 0.76
CA GLY A 93 -30.37 33.06 1.09
C GLY A 93 -30.37 32.04 2.24
N SER A 94 -31.48 31.31 2.36
CA SER A 94 -31.63 30.23 3.34
C SER A 94 -30.81 28.99 2.94
N MET A 95 -30.33 28.25 3.94
CA MET A 95 -29.65 26.96 3.69
C MET A 95 -30.55 25.98 2.92
N ALA A 96 -31.85 25.99 3.19
CA ALA A 96 -32.83 25.13 2.51
C ALA A 96 -32.92 25.42 1.00
N ASN A 97 -32.94 26.69 0.60
CA ASN A 97 -33.03 27.08 -0.81
C ASN A 97 -31.73 26.75 -1.55
N LEU A 98 -30.58 26.99 -0.91
CA LEU A 98 -29.28 26.59 -1.44
C LEU A 98 -29.25 25.08 -1.71
N VAL A 99 -29.57 24.27 -0.70
CA VAL A 99 -29.53 22.80 -0.85
C VAL A 99 -30.51 22.34 -1.91
N SER A 100 -31.72 22.91 -1.95
CA SER A 100 -32.71 22.60 -3.00
C SER A 100 -32.16 22.85 -4.40
N TYR A 101 -31.44 23.96 -4.62
CA TYR A 101 -30.78 24.27 -5.88
C TYR A 101 -29.64 23.29 -6.22
N LEU A 102 -28.85 22.90 -5.22
CA LEU A 102 -27.72 21.98 -5.38
C LEU A 102 -28.20 20.58 -5.81
N VAL A 103 -29.31 20.10 -5.24
CA VAL A 103 -29.79 18.73 -5.45
C VAL A 103 -30.84 18.58 -6.55
N GLU A 104 -31.40 19.68 -7.06
CA GLU A 104 -32.41 19.68 -8.14
C GLU A 104 -32.03 18.84 -9.38
N PRO A 105 -30.80 18.89 -9.93
CA PRO A 105 -30.44 18.06 -11.08
C PRO A 105 -30.09 16.61 -10.70
N CYS A 106 -30.04 16.25 -9.42
CA CYS A 106 -29.55 14.95 -8.96
C CYS A 106 -30.67 13.90 -8.96
N THR A 107 -30.44 12.78 -9.66
CA THR A 107 -31.39 11.68 -9.78
C THR A 107 -31.24 10.65 -8.66
N ASP A 108 -30.06 10.53 -8.07
CA ASP A 108 -29.66 9.52 -7.08
C ASP A 108 -29.11 10.14 -5.78
N ASP A 109 -28.88 9.32 -4.75
CA ASP A 109 -28.31 9.78 -3.49
C ASP A 109 -26.84 10.21 -3.64
N LEU A 110 -26.10 9.52 -4.52
CA LEU A 110 -24.69 9.80 -4.79
C LEU A 110 -24.47 11.20 -5.38
N GLY A 111 -25.26 11.59 -6.37
CA GLY A 111 -25.23 12.93 -6.95
C GLY A 111 -25.60 14.01 -5.95
N ARG A 112 -26.60 13.75 -5.09
CA ARG A 112 -27.00 14.69 -4.02
C ARG A 112 -25.85 14.94 -3.05
N ILE A 113 -25.22 13.89 -2.53
CA ILE A 113 -24.10 14.06 -1.58
C ILE A 113 -22.87 14.64 -2.27
N ARG A 114 -22.60 14.29 -3.53
CA ARG A 114 -21.52 14.88 -4.33
C ARG A 114 -21.69 16.39 -4.47
N SER A 115 -22.87 16.83 -4.90
CA SER A 115 -23.19 18.26 -5.06
C SER A 115 -22.99 19.05 -3.77
N ILE A 116 -23.46 18.50 -2.64
CA ILE A 116 -23.30 19.11 -1.32
C ILE A 116 -21.83 19.15 -0.90
N TYR A 117 -21.11 18.04 -1.04
CA TYR A 117 -19.69 17.94 -0.67
C TYR A 117 -18.86 18.93 -1.49
N THR A 118 -19.02 18.95 -2.81
CA THR A 118 -18.32 19.87 -3.71
C THR A 118 -18.57 21.32 -3.36
N TRP A 119 -19.83 21.73 -3.15
CA TRP A 119 -20.13 23.09 -2.74
C TRP A 119 -19.48 23.42 -1.39
N LEU A 120 -19.59 22.53 -0.40
CA LEU A 120 -19.10 22.80 0.96
C LEU A 120 -17.57 22.91 1.01
N THR A 121 -16.85 22.01 0.33
CA THR A 121 -15.38 21.99 0.34
C THR A 121 -14.76 23.09 -0.52
N SER A 122 -15.49 23.61 -1.50
CA SER A 122 -15.01 24.73 -2.35
C SER A 122 -15.13 26.11 -1.68
N GLN A 123 -15.67 26.22 -0.46
CA GLN A 123 -15.86 27.51 0.19
C GLN A 123 -14.55 28.06 0.77
N ASN A 124 -13.99 29.10 0.14
CA ASN A 124 -12.81 29.79 0.67
C ASN A 124 -13.19 30.72 1.85
N LEU A 125 -13.07 30.19 3.07
CA LEU A 125 -13.39 30.93 4.31
C LEU A 125 -12.47 32.15 4.56
N ASN A 126 -11.28 32.19 3.97
CA ASN A 126 -10.36 33.32 4.12
C ASN A 126 -10.80 34.50 3.25
N GLN A 127 -11.24 34.24 2.02
CA GLN A 127 -11.64 35.26 1.05
C GLN A 127 -13.11 35.68 1.12
N ILE A 128 -13.96 34.87 1.76
CA ILE A 128 -15.40 35.18 1.82
C ILE A 128 -15.67 36.47 2.64
N LYS A 129 -16.39 37.40 2.00
CA LYS A 129 -16.87 38.65 2.62
C LYS A 129 -18.13 38.37 3.44
N MET A 130 -18.04 38.55 4.76
CA MET A 130 -19.15 38.32 5.67
C MET A 130 -20.06 39.56 5.77
N PRO A 131 -21.39 39.38 5.86
CA PRO A 131 -22.30 40.46 6.21
C PRO A 131 -21.99 41.02 7.60
N LEU A 132 -22.39 42.28 7.84
CA LEU A 132 -22.31 42.87 9.16
C LEU A 132 -23.24 42.13 10.14
N PRO A 133 -22.80 41.89 11.39
CA PRO A 133 -23.65 41.27 12.41
C PRO A 133 -24.82 42.20 12.82
N PRO A 134 -25.95 41.65 13.30
CA PRO A 134 -26.24 40.23 13.49
C PRO A 134 -26.63 39.54 12.18
N ILE A 135 -25.99 38.40 11.89
CA ILE A 135 -26.34 37.58 10.73
C ILE A 135 -27.57 36.74 11.07
N ARG A 136 -28.59 36.80 10.22
CA ARG A 136 -29.84 36.04 10.40
C ARG A 136 -29.57 34.53 10.46
N GLU A 137 -30.04 33.89 11.52
CA GLU A 137 -29.96 32.43 11.69
C GLU A 137 -30.71 31.68 10.58
N GLY A 138 -30.15 30.56 10.12
CA GLY A 138 -30.69 29.76 9.02
C GLY A 138 -30.25 30.18 7.61
N CYS A 139 -29.61 31.35 7.46
CA CYS A 139 -29.02 31.79 6.19
C CYS A 139 -27.63 31.19 5.96
N VAL A 140 -27.21 31.04 4.71
CA VAL A 140 -25.89 30.50 4.34
C VAL A 140 -24.72 31.25 5.01
N PRO A 141 -24.68 32.61 5.02
CA PRO A 141 -23.60 33.34 5.67
C PRO A 141 -23.51 33.11 7.19
N TYR A 142 -24.61 32.74 7.85
CA TYR A 142 -24.60 32.43 9.28
C TYR A 142 -23.73 31.21 9.55
N TYR A 143 -23.93 30.13 8.80
CA TYR A 143 -23.17 28.89 8.97
C TYR A 143 -21.71 29.05 8.56
N LEU A 144 -21.44 29.71 7.42
CA LEU A 144 -20.07 29.97 6.97
C LEU A 144 -19.30 30.87 7.96
N SER A 145 -19.96 31.87 8.56
CA SER A 145 -19.38 32.69 9.62
C SER A 145 -19.01 31.85 10.85
N ARG A 146 -19.83 30.86 11.21
CA ARG A 146 -19.51 29.96 12.34
C ARG A 146 -18.32 29.05 12.04
N LEU A 147 -18.19 28.52 10.82
CA LEU A 147 -17.00 27.78 10.40
C LEU A 147 -15.75 28.66 10.47
N LYS A 148 -15.79 29.85 9.86
CA LYS A 148 -14.68 30.82 9.85
C LYS A 148 -14.22 31.19 11.26
N ASN A 149 -15.16 31.37 12.18
CA ASN A 149 -14.88 31.76 13.56
C ASN A 149 -14.69 30.57 14.53
N LYS A 150 -14.57 29.33 14.02
CA LYS A 150 -14.41 28.11 14.84
C LYS A 150 -15.53 27.91 15.88
N LYS A 151 -16.74 28.39 15.57
CA LYS A 151 -17.97 28.27 16.38
C LYS A 151 -18.94 27.20 15.82
N GLY A 152 -18.53 26.51 14.76
CA GLY A 152 -19.18 25.33 14.17
C GLY A 152 -18.12 24.50 13.45
N ASN A 153 -18.51 23.34 12.94
CA ASN A 153 -17.60 22.47 12.17
C ASN A 153 -18.28 21.94 10.90
N TYR A 154 -17.44 21.42 9.99
CA TYR A 154 -17.89 20.93 8.69
C TYR A 154 -18.83 19.73 8.80
N ALA A 155 -18.61 18.83 9.76
CA ALA A 155 -19.43 17.63 9.90
C ALA A 155 -20.88 17.95 10.28
N GLN A 156 -21.07 18.94 11.15
CA GLN A 156 -22.38 19.46 11.53
C GLN A 156 -23.07 20.19 10.38
N LEU A 157 -22.32 20.99 9.60
CA LEU A 157 -22.89 21.68 8.44
C LEU A 157 -23.27 20.69 7.33
N LEU A 158 -22.42 19.69 7.06
CA LEU A 158 -22.73 18.63 6.11
C LEU A 158 -24.01 17.87 6.51
N SER A 159 -24.14 17.52 7.80
CA SER A 159 -25.34 16.88 8.34
C SER A 159 -26.60 17.74 8.15
N LEU A 160 -26.51 19.05 8.41
CA LEU A 160 -27.61 19.99 8.16
C LEU A 160 -27.99 20.06 6.68
N MET A 161 -27.00 20.09 5.79
CA MET A 161 -27.25 20.10 4.34
C MET A 161 -27.88 18.78 3.87
N CYS A 162 -27.37 17.64 4.34
CA CYS A 162 -27.93 16.31 4.05
C CYS A 162 -29.41 16.23 4.47
N ARG A 163 -29.76 16.81 5.62
CA ARG A 163 -31.16 16.89 6.07
C ARG A 163 -32.04 17.65 5.07
N HIS A 164 -31.61 18.81 4.58
CA HIS A 164 -32.37 19.55 3.57
C HIS A 164 -32.45 18.79 2.23
N ALA A 165 -31.47 17.94 1.94
CA ALA A 165 -31.43 17.06 0.77
C ALA A 165 -32.17 15.73 0.96
N LYS A 166 -32.76 15.49 2.13
CA LYS A 166 -33.41 14.22 2.50
C LYS A 166 -32.46 13.01 2.45
N LEU A 167 -31.17 13.23 2.72
CA LEU A 167 -30.16 12.18 2.87
C LEU A 167 -29.97 11.80 4.34
N SER A 168 -29.93 10.50 4.63
CA SER A 168 -29.61 10.02 5.98
C SER A 168 -28.12 10.23 6.26
N CYS A 169 -27.82 10.95 7.34
CA CYS A 169 -26.45 11.33 7.68
C CYS A 169 -26.27 11.35 9.21
N VAL A 170 -25.17 10.77 9.68
CA VAL A 170 -24.76 10.70 11.08
C VAL A 170 -23.42 11.40 11.23
N VAL A 171 -23.25 12.24 12.26
CA VAL A 171 -21.92 12.72 12.65
C VAL A 171 -21.23 11.65 13.49
N VAL A 172 -20.05 11.24 13.06
CA VAL A 172 -19.21 10.27 13.75
C VAL A 172 -18.16 11.02 14.56
N HIS A 173 -18.06 10.67 15.83
CA HIS A 173 -17.10 11.21 16.78
C HIS A 173 -15.95 10.23 16.97
N GLY A 174 -14.72 10.74 17.09
CA GLY A 174 -13.55 9.87 17.21
C GLY A 174 -12.23 10.59 17.32
N CYS A 175 -11.16 9.82 17.11
CA CYS A 175 -9.79 10.29 17.12
C CYS A 175 -9.25 10.38 15.69
N LEU A 176 -8.59 11.49 15.38
CA LEU A 176 -7.98 11.80 14.10
C LEU A 176 -6.46 11.87 14.24
N LYS A 177 -5.73 11.09 13.42
CA LYS A 177 -4.29 11.26 13.20
C LYS A 177 -4.05 12.35 12.14
N GLY A 178 -4.38 13.59 12.49
CA GLY A 178 -4.25 14.77 11.64
C GLY A 178 -2.95 15.56 11.87
N SER A 179 -2.99 16.86 11.60
CA SER A 179 -1.86 17.78 11.79
C SER A 179 -1.41 17.95 13.25
N THR A 180 -2.28 17.61 14.22
CA THR A 180 -1.98 17.65 15.66
C THR A 180 -1.36 16.36 16.19
N TYR A 181 -1.32 15.30 15.39
CA TYR A 181 -0.77 14.00 15.79
C TYR A 181 0.74 13.93 15.56
N THR A 182 1.47 13.49 16.57
CA THR A 182 2.90 13.15 16.46
C THR A 182 3.06 11.64 16.31
N ILE A 183 3.96 11.20 15.43
CA ILE A 183 4.18 9.77 15.17
C ILE A 183 4.52 8.99 16.46
N GLY A 184 3.78 7.91 16.74
CA GLY A 184 3.93 7.08 17.94
C GLY A 184 3.18 7.59 19.17
N GLN A 185 2.48 8.73 19.09
CA GLN A 185 1.69 9.28 20.19
C GLN A 185 0.50 8.37 20.54
N LEU A 186 0.30 8.13 21.85
CA LEU A 186 -0.82 7.33 22.35
C LEU A 186 -2.09 8.18 22.45
N VAL A 187 -3.24 7.59 22.11
CA VAL A 187 -4.54 8.27 22.13
C VAL A 187 -5.00 8.52 23.56
N LYS A 188 -4.78 7.57 24.47
CA LYS A 188 -5.21 7.68 25.88
C LYS A 188 -4.74 8.95 26.58
N ASP A 189 -3.54 9.44 26.22
CA ASP A 189 -2.90 10.59 26.87
C ASP A 189 -3.21 11.90 26.13
N ASN A 190 -3.87 11.84 24.97
CA ASN A 190 -4.02 12.96 24.03
C ASN A 190 -5.43 13.08 23.43
N LYS A 191 -6.44 12.50 24.10
CA LYS A 191 -7.79 12.36 23.57
C LYS A 191 -8.40 13.69 23.08
N ASP A 192 -8.23 14.77 23.86
CA ASP A 192 -8.81 16.07 23.54
C ASP A 192 -8.16 16.75 22.32
N ILE A 193 -6.87 16.49 22.09
CA ILE A 193 -6.08 17.07 20.98
C ILE A 193 -6.32 16.31 19.67
N LEU A 194 -6.57 15.00 19.79
CA LEU A 194 -6.83 14.12 18.66
C LEU A 194 -8.33 14.02 18.33
N TYR A 195 -9.21 14.64 19.11
CA TYR A 195 -10.65 14.58 18.86
C TYR A 195 -11.01 15.21 17.51
N GLY A 196 -11.91 14.57 16.77
CA GLY A 196 -12.50 15.12 15.56
C GLY A 196 -13.86 14.52 15.21
N GLU A 197 -14.50 15.14 14.22
CA GLU A 197 -15.84 14.80 13.75
C GLU A 197 -15.82 14.67 12.23
N TRP A 198 -16.46 13.61 11.73
CA TRP A 198 -16.72 13.37 10.31
C TRP A 198 -18.14 12.81 10.15
N ASN A 199 -18.53 12.35 8.96
CA ASN A 199 -19.88 11.87 8.71
C ASN A 199 -19.92 10.43 8.19
N ALA A 200 -21.00 9.75 8.51
CA ALA A 200 -21.48 8.58 7.78
C ALA A 200 -22.79 8.96 7.07
N VAL A 201 -22.85 8.76 5.76
CA VAL A 201 -24.00 9.06 4.90
C VAL A 201 -24.54 7.77 4.30
N LEU A 202 -25.86 7.64 4.19
CA LEU A 202 -26.47 6.49 3.53
C LEU A 202 -26.65 6.80 2.04
N VAL A 203 -25.98 6.03 1.19
CA VAL A 203 -26.05 6.14 -0.28
C VAL A 203 -26.48 4.78 -0.81
N ASP A 204 -27.63 4.74 -1.49
CA ASP A 204 -28.21 3.50 -2.04
C ASP A 204 -28.29 2.35 -1.01
N ASN A 205 -28.78 2.68 0.19
CA ASN A 205 -28.86 1.79 1.36
C ASN A 205 -27.52 1.27 1.90
N VAL A 206 -26.39 1.87 1.51
CA VAL A 206 -25.05 1.54 2.01
C VAL A 206 -24.45 2.72 2.76
N TRP A 207 -23.95 2.48 3.98
CA TRP A 207 -23.28 3.52 4.75
C TRP A 207 -21.90 3.84 4.17
N ARG A 208 -21.61 5.12 3.94
CA ARG A 208 -20.35 5.64 3.41
C ARG A 208 -19.79 6.72 4.32
N LEU A 209 -18.47 6.83 4.40
CA LEU A 209 -17.81 7.82 5.26
C LEU A 209 -17.51 9.09 4.45
N VAL A 210 -17.55 10.27 5.07
CA VAL A 210 -17.19 11.55 4.44
C VAL A 210 -16.51 12.43 5.47
N ASN A 211 -15.36 13.03 5.12
CA ASN A 211 -14.77 14.10 5.92
C ASN A 211 -14.62 15.39 5.09
N ALA A 212 -15.64 16.24 5.16
CA ALA A 212 -15.65 17.52 4.46
C ALA A 212 -14.64 18.55 5.01
N TYR A 213 -14.17 18.41 6.26
CA TYR A 213 -13.14 19.32 6.78
C TYR A 213 -11.80 19.07 6.11
N TRP A 214 -11.35 17.81 6.08
CA TRP A 214 -10.08 17.45 5.44
C TRP A 214 -10.16 17.64 3.92
N GLY A 215 -11.33 17.33 3.34
CA GLY A 215 -11.65 17.64 1.94
C GLY A 215 -11.53 19.12 1.55
N ALA A 216 -11.79 20.03 2.49
CA ALA A 216 -11.64 21.48 2.30
C ALA A 216 -10.22 22.00 2.60
N CYS A 217 -9.44 21.27 3.41
CA CYS A 217 -8.15 21.72 3.94
C CYS A 217 -6.93 21.33 3.09
N ALA A 218 -7.01 20.29 2.26
CA ALA A 218 -5.91 19.85 1.39
C ALA A 218 -5.41 20.96 0.43
N VAL A 219 -6.23 21.97 0.17
CA VAL A 219 -5.96 23.10 -0.74
C VAL A 219 -5.25 24.28 -0.04
N SER A 220 -5.13 24.27 1.28
CA SER A 220 -4.55 25.40 2.05
C SER A 220 -3.10 25.17 2.50
N GLY A 221 -2.41 24.16 1.96
CA GLY A 221 -0.98 23.93 2.20
C GLY A 221 -0.13 25.02 1.53
N ASP A 222 0.60 25.79 2.35
CA ASP A 222 1.64 26.77 2.01
C ASP A 222 1.44 27.57 0.71
N VAL A 223 0.56 28.59 0.76
CA VAL A 223 0.52 29.63 -0.27
C VAL A 223 1.13 30.90 0.29
N ASN A 224 2.43 31.09 0.00
CA ASN A 224 2.98 32.42 -0.22
C ASN A 224 1.96 33.23 -1.03
N GLN A 225 1.66 34.45 -0.58
CA GLN A 225 0.54 35.33 -0.93
C GLN A 225 0.39 35.74 -2.42
N ASN A 226 0.52 34.83 -3.38
CA ASN A 226 0.26 35.10 -4.78
C ASN A 226 -0.99 34.38 -5.28
N GLU A 227 -1.79 35.17 -5.97
CA GLU A 227 -3.15 34.94 -6.40
C GLU A 227 -3.30 33.69 -7.30
N SER A 228 -4.47 33.05 -7.21
CA SER A 228 -5.00 31.98 -8.10
C SER A 228 -4.74 30.50 -7.78
N ALA A 229 -4.56 30.10 -6.52
CA ALA A 229 -4.79 28.70 -6.14
C ALA A 229 -6.26 28.32 -6.44
N LYS A 230 -6.51 27.62 -7.55
CA LYS A 230 -7.83 27.05 -7.88
C LYS A 230 -8.18 26.06 -6.77
N PHE A 231 -9.23 26.35 -6.01
CA PHE A 231 -9.70 25.41 -5.01
C PHE A 231 -10.21 24.15 -5.69
N CYS A 232 -9.46 23.06 -5.56
CA CYS A 232 -9.82 21.74 -6.08
C CYS A 232 -10.42 20.90 -4.95
N VAL A 233 -11.51 20.19 -5.23
CA VAL A 233 -12.13 19.28 -4.27
C VAL A 233 -11.20 18.10 -4.04
N ASP A 234 -10.81 17.84 -2.79
CA ASP A 234 -10.01 16.65 -2.49
C ASP A 234 -10.91 15.40 -2.43
N GLU A 235 -10.61 14.47 -3.32
CA GLU A 235 -11.33 13.21 -3.49
C GLU A 235 -11.00 12.19 -2.40
N ALA A 236 -9.86 12.28 -1.71
CA ALA A 236 -9.45 11.30 -0.71
C ALA A 236 -10.44 11.18 0.46
N PHE A 237 -11.20 12.24 0.74
CA PHE A 237 -12.15 12.29 1.86
C PHE A 237 -13.63 12.29 1.45
N PHE A 238 -13.91 12.11 0.15
CA PHE A 238 -15.25 11.86 -0.37
C PHE A 238 -15.48 10.35 -0.52
N LEU A 239 -16.34 9.76 0.31
CA LEU A 239 -16.65 8.32 0.30
C LEU A 239 -15.43 7.38 0.35
N PRO A 240 -14.35 7.65 1.13
CA PRO A 240 -13.22 6.73 1.22
C PRO A 240 -13.66 5.35 1.70
N ASP A 241 -12.98 4.32 1.19
CA ASP A 241 -13.16 2.96 1.67
C ASP A 241 -12.81 2.89 3.17
N PRO A 242 -13.62 2.22 4.02
CA PRO A 242 -13.37 2.17 5.46
C PRO A 242 -11.99 1.60 5.84
N GLU A 243 -11.47 0.66 5.06
CA GLU A 243 -10.14 0.07 5.22
C GLU A 243 -9.00 1.09 5.05
N GLN A 244 -9.24 2.15 4.28
CA GLN A 244 -8.30 3.25 4.10
C GLN A 244 -8.48 4.28 5.22
N LEU A 245 -9.73 4.72 5.47
CA LEU A 245 -10.00 5.80 6.41
C LEU A 245 -9.60 5.45 7.85
N ILE A 246 -9.67 4.17 8.25
CA ILE A 246 -9.31 3.71 9.61
C ILE A 246 -7.84 3.98 9.97
N TYR A 247 -6.95 4.24 8.99
CA TYR A 247 -5.56 4.60 9.28
C TYR A 247 -5.42 5.99 9.93
N SER A 248 -6.38 6.88 9.67
CA SER A 248 -6.39 8.24 10.19
C SER A 248 -7.61 8.55 11.06
N HIS A 249 -8.73 7.85 10.93
CA HIS A 249 -9.99 8.13 11.64
C HIS A 249 -10.45 6.92 12.47
N PHE A 250 -10.35 7.02 13.78
CA PHE A 250 -10.80 5.98 14.72
C PHE A 250 -12.09 6.41 15.43
N PRO A 251 -13.26 5.81 15.13
CA PRO A 251 -14.53 6.20 15.75
C PRO A 251 -14.62 5.73 17.21
N GLU A 252 -15.28 6.51 18.06
CA GLU A 252 -15.58 6.13 19.44
C GLU A 252 -16.52 4.93 19.51
N GLU A 253 -17.56 4.90 18.67
CA GLU A 253 -18.44 3.75 18.54
C GLU A 253 -17.90 2.80 17.45
N SER A 254 -17.48 1.60 17.86
CA SER A 254 -16.85 0.60 16.96
C SER A 254 -17.68 0.23 15.72
N LYS A 255 -19.02 0.32 15.79
CA LYS A 255 -19.90 0.07 14.65
C LYS A 255 -19.62 0.99 13.45
N TRP A 256 -19.21 2.24 13.70
CA TRP A 256 -18.92 3.23 12.66
C TRP A 256 -17.56 3.05 11.99
N GLN A 257 -16.78 2.04 12.37
CA GLN A 257 -15.60 1.65 11.58
C GLN A 257 -16.02 1.09 10.22
N LEU A 258 -17.23 0.52 10.11
CA LEU A 258 -17.73 -0.13 8.89
C LEU A 258 -16.79 -1.22 8.32
N LEU A 259 -15.92 -1.80 9.16
CA LEU A 259 -15.02 -2.91 8.82
C LEU A 259 -15.60 -4.26 9.22
N GLU A 260 -15.26 -5.31 8.47
CA GLU A 260 -15.55 -6.71 8.82
C GLU A 260 -14.82 -7.09 10.12
N THR A 261 -13.50 -6.90 10.12
CA THR A 261 -12.66 -7.07 11.31
C THR A 261 -12.38 -5.71 11.94
N LYS A 262 -12.99 -5.46 13.11
CA LYS A 262 -12.83 -4.19 13.82
C LYS A 262 -11.40 -4.01 14.32
N VAL A 263 -10.88 -2.80 14.17
CA VAL A 263 -9.60 -2.37 14.72
C VAL A 263 -9.82 -1.91 16.15
N SER A 264 -8.99 -2.38 17.08
CA SER A 264 -8.95 -1.86 18.45
C SER A 264 -8.13 -0.57 18.54
N ILE A 265 -8.35 0.24 19.58
CA ILE A 265 -7.58 1.48 19.77
C ILE A 265 -6.06 1.23 19.88
N LYS A 266 -5.65 0.13 20.51
CA LYS A 266 -4.24 -0.28 20.61
C LYS A 266 -3.63 -0.62 19.25
N GLN A 267 -4.41 -1.25 18.37
CA GLN A 267 -3.98 -1.52 16.99
C GLN A 267 -3.93 -0.22 16.18
N PHE A 268 -4.93 0.66 16.32
CA PHE A 268 -4.95 1.97 15.67
C PHE A 268 -3.73 2.81 16.04
N GLU A 269 -3.38 2.90 17.33
CA GLU A 269 -2.20 3.61 17.83
C GLU A 269 -0.93 3.13 17.14
N LYS A 270 -0.75 1.80 17.08
CA LYS A 270 0.47 1.16 16.57
C LYS A 270 0.53 1.00 15.05
N LYS A 271 -0.56 1.18 14.30
CA LYS A 271 -0.58 1.04 12.83
C LYS A 271 0.39 2.01 12.17
N ALA A 272 1.09 1.54 11.12
CA ALA A 272 1.90 2.37 10.23
C ALA A 272 1.13 3.63 9.82
N TYR A 273 1.81 4.79 9.81
CA TYR A 273 1.15 6.04 9.49
C TYR A 273 1.14 6.25 7.97
N LEU A 274 0.20 5.57 7.33
CA LEU A 274 -0.04 5.65 5.89
C LEU A 274 -0.92 6.86 5.59
N LYS A 275 -0.60 7.56 4.50
CA LYS A 275 -1.21 8.81 4.07
C LYS A 275 -1.98 8.62 2.76
N GLU A 276 -2.70 9.64 2.35
CA GLU A 276 -3.66 9.57 1.24
C GLU A 276 -2.97 9.15 -0.07
N ARG A 277 -1.76 9.67 -0.35
CA ARG A 277 -0.95 9.28 -1.53
C ARG A 277 -0.65 7.77 -1.57
N PHE A 278 -0.49 7.10 -0.43
CA PHE A 278 -0.26 5.65 -0.39
C PHE A 278 -1.43 4.88 -1.01
N PHE A 279 -2.66 5.27 -0.69
CA PHE A 279 -3.86 4.63 -1.21
C PHE A 279 -4.14 5.04 -2.65
N GLU A 280 -3.85 6.29 -3.01
CA GLU A 280 -3.96 6.76 -4.39
C GLU A 280 -3.02 6.00 -5.35
N LEU A 281 -1.80 5.71 -4.90
CA LEU A 281 -0.84 4.88 -5.64
C LEU A 281 -1.13 3.38 -5.53
N GLU A 282 -2.25 2.99 -4.90
CA GLU A 282 -2.70 1.60 -4.75
C GLU A 282 -1.64 0.70 -4.07
N MET A 283 -0.86 1.28 -3.16
CA MET A 283 0.24 0.60 -2.50
C MET A 283 -0.25 -0.41 -1.45
N ARG A 284 0.59 -1.39 -1.13
CA ARG A 284 0.35 -2.37 -0.05
C ARG A 284 1.55 -2.46 0.86
N ALA A 285 1.34 -2.40 2.18
CA ALA A 285 2.43 -2.57 3.14
C ALA A 285 2.77 -4.06 3.26
N LEU A 286 3.88 -4.50 2.65
CA LEU A 286 4.31 -5.90 2.66
C LEU A 286 5.13 -6.21 3.91
N SER A 287 5.92 -5.24 4.39
CA SER A 287 6.61 -5.31 5.69
C SER A 287 6.17 -4.21 6.65
N HIS A 288 6.65 -4.28 7.90
CA HIS A 288 6.51 -3.26 8.96
C HIS A 288 5.13 -2.58 9.06
N GLN A 289 4.08 -3.32 9.45
CA GLN A 289 2.73 -2.75 9.59
C GLN A 289 2.57 -1.82 10.82
N LYS A 290 3.63 -1.61 11.60
CA LYS A 290 3.65 -0.77 12.80
C LYS A 290 4.35 0.55 12.53
N CYS A 291 3.87 1.64 13.11
CA CYS A 291 4.46 2.98 12.94
C CYS A 291 5.83 3.15 13.62
N GLU A 292 6.15 2.30 14.60
CA GLU A 292 7.43 2.29 15.29
C GLU A 292 8.23 1.05 14.88
N ILE A 293 9.45 1.28 14.43
CA ILE A 293 10.41 0.24 14.02
C ILE A 293 11.62 0.33 14.95
N VAL A 294 12.11 -0.80 15.41
CA VAL A 294 13.31 -0.88 16.26
C VAL A 294 14.38 -1.65 15.51
N THR A 295 15.61 -1.13 15.50
CA THR A 295 16.78 -1.80 14.92
C THR A 295 17.95 -1.78 15.88
N ASP A 296 18.63 -2.92 15.99
CA ASP A 296 19.81 -3.10 16.85
C ASP A 296 21.13 -3.03 16.05
N ASN A 297 21.05 -3.00 14.73
CA ASN A 297 22.20 -2.95 13.81
C ASN A 297 22.20 -1.69 12.92
N GLY A 298 21.39 -0.69 13.25
CA GLY A 298 21.42 0.61 12.56
C GLY A 298 20.93 0.55 11.12
N GLU A 299 20.27 -0.52 10.70
CA GLU A 299 19.73 -0.68 9.35
C GLU A 299 18.28 -1.18 9.39
N ILE A 300 17.46 -0.71 8.45
CA ILE A 300 16.11 -1.23 8.19
C ILE A 300 15.87 -1.35 6.69
N GLU A 301 14.93 -2.21 6.32
CA GLU A 301 14.36 -2.27 4.98
C GLU A 301 12.84 -2.42 5.04
N ILE A 302 12.12 -1.46 4.43
CA ILE A 302 10.66 -1.43 4.36
C ILE A 302 10.24 -1.79 2.94
N LEU A 303 9.32 -2.74 2.80
CA LEU A 303 8.87 -3.25 1.51
C LEU A 303 7.40 -2.91 1.28
N PHE A 304 7.13 -2.30 0.13
CA PHE A 304 5.78 -1.98 -0.33
C PHE A 304 5.50 -2.68 -1.65
N GLY A 305 4.27 -3.18 -1.80
CA GLY A 305 3.76 -3.72 -3.05
C GLY A 305 3.14 -2.60 -3.88
N LEU A 306 3.39 -2.64 -5.18
CA LEU A 306 2.88 -1.73 -6.19
C LEU A 306 1.95 -2.49 -7.16
N PRO A 307 1.08 -1.79 -7.92
CA PRO A 307 0.46 -2.33 -9.12
C PRO A 307 1.50 -2.49 -10.23
N GLN A 308 1.64 -3.70 -10.78
CA GLN A 308 2.71 -4.04 -11.72
C GLN A 308 2.67 -3.15 -12.97
N GLU A 309 1.47 -2.90 -13.50
CA GLU A 309 1.23 -2.09 -14.69
C GLU A 309 1.49 -0.58 -14.50
N LYS A 310 1.77 -0.14 -13.27
CA LYS A 310 2.00 1.29 -12.93
C LYS A 310 3.34 1.53 -12.25
N ALA A 311 4.04 0.49 -11.80
CA ALA A 311 5.20 0.61 -10.91
C ALA A 311 6.31 1.51 -11.48
N HIS A 312 6.64 1.37 -12.77
CA HIS A 312 7.69 2.16 -13.43
C HIS A 312 7.34 3.65 -13.61
N GLU A 313 6.09 4.05 -13.39
CA GLU A 313 5.63 5.43 -13.48
C GLU A 313 5.61 6.13 -12.13
N PHE A 314 5.87 5.39 -11.06
CA PHE A 314 5.90 5.95 -9.72
C PHE A 314 7.31 6.38 -9.36
N GLU A 315 7.41 7.56 -8.75
CA GLU A 315 8.66 8.08 -8.20
C GLU A 315 8.50 8.20 -6.68
N PHE A 316 9.56 7.85 -5.95
CA PHE A 316 9.59 7.90 -4.49
C PHE A 316 10.85 8.63 -4.00
N MET A 317 10.72 9.35 -2.89
CA MET A 317 11.84 9.95 -2.18
C MET A 317 11.68 9.76 -0.68
N CYS A 318 12.81 9.76 0.03
CA CYS A 318 12.85 9.68 1.48
C CYS A 318 13.37 10.99 2.09
N LEU A 319 12.76 11.39 3.19
CA LEU A 319 13.22 12.48 4.05
C LEU A 319 13.48 11.89 5.43
N LEU A 320 14.74 11.93 5.85
CA LEU A 320 15.17 11.36 7.12
C LEU A 320 15.47 12.47 8.13
N PHE A 321 14.91 12.36 9.34
CA PHE A 321 15.10 13.32 10.41
C PHE A 321 15.63 12.62 11.66
N SER A 322 16.59 13.24 12.34
CA SER A 322 17.05 12.81 13.67
C SER A 322 16.44 13.67 14.76
N MET A 323 16.20 13.07 15.94
CA MET A 323 15.78 13.81 17.12
C MET A 323 16.97 14.51 17.78
N VAL A 324 16.95 15.84 17.84
CA VAL A 324 17.97 16.65 18.50
C VAL A 324 17.31 17.82 19.24
N ASP A 325 17.55 17.95 20.54
CA ASP A 325 16.95 18.99 21.41
C ASP A 325 15.40 18.99 21.35
N ASP A 326 14.78 17.81 21.45
CA ASP A 326 13.33 17.57 21.32
C ASP A 326 12.71 18.07 20.01
N LYS A 327 13.52 18.20 18.95
CA LYS A 327 13.07 18.60 17.61
C LYS A 327 13.61 17.68 16.54
N TRP A 328 12.77 17.41 15.54
CA TRP A 328 13.17 16.72 14.32
C TRP A 328 14.05 17.63 13.47
N LYS A 329 15.33 17.28 13.28
CA LYS A 329 16.25 17.97 12.37
C LYS A 329 16.47 17.11 11.14
N HIS A 330 16.25 17.69 9.96
CA HIS A 330 16.43 17.00 8.69
C HIS A 330 17.92 16.66 8.48
N ILE A 331 18.20 15.41 8.12
CA ILE A 331 19.54 14.93 7.83
C ILE A 331 19.80 15.15 6.35
N LYS A 332 20.65 16.13 6.05
CA LYS A 332 21.08 16.41 4.67
C LYS A 332 22.59 16.55 4.65
N GLU A 333 23.26 15.51 4.17
CA GLU A 333 24.72 15.46 4.04
C GLU A 333 25.15 15.61 2.59
N LYS A 334 26.28 16.29 2.37
CA LYS A 334 26.86 16.50 1.03
C LYS A 334 27.55 15.23 0.49
N THR A 335 28.18 14.48 1.39
CA THR A 335 29.10 13.38 1.08
C THR A 335 28.50 11.99 1.32
N SER A 336 27.33 11.92 1.95
CA SER A 336 26.74 10.67 2.44
C SER A 336 25.25 10.62 2.12
N GLN A 337 24.73 9.40 1.97
CA GLN A 337 23.32 9.11 1.78
C GLN A 337 22.85 8.08 2.82
N HIS A 338 21.63 8.22 3.33
CA HIS A 338 21.11 7.35 4.39
C HIS A 338 19.90 6.53 3.98
N ASP A 339 19.41 6.76 2.77
CA ASP A 339 18.25 6.12 2.16
C ASP A 339 18.63 5.52 0.80
N PHE A 340 18.13 4.33 0.54
CA PHE A 340 18.34 3.58 -0.68
C PHE A 340 16.97 3.04 -1.12
N VAL A 341 16.35 3.75 -2.06
CA VAL A 341 15.06 3.38 -2.64
C VAL A 341 15.32 2.67 -3.95
N TYR A 342 14.86 1.42 -4.04
CA TYR A 342 15.04 0.58 -5.22
C TYR A 342 13.83 -0.30 -5.47
N TYR A 343 13.76 -0.88 -6.68
CA TYR A 343 12.71 -1.79 -7.09
C TYR A 343 13.26 -3.21 -7.13
N PRO A 344 12.93 -4.06 -6.13
CA PRO A 344 13.37 -5.46 -6.15
C PRO A 344 12.74 -6.28 -7.29
N ASN A 345 11.63 -5.79 -7.85
CA ASN A 345 10.91 -6.34 -8.99
C ASN A 345 9.84 -5.33 -9.47
N ASP A 346 9.19 -5.62 -10.58
CA ASP A 346 8.17 -4.77 -11.22
C ASP A 346 6.88 -4.57 -10.40
N SER A 347 6.75 -5.20 -9.23
CA SER A 347 5.56 -5.13 -8.39
C SER A 347 5.84 -4.65 -6.97
N SER A 348 7.05 -4.15 -6.69
CA SER A 348 7.41 -3.70 -5.35
C SER A 348 8.48 -2.62 -5.34
N VAL A 349 8.47 -1.81 -4.29
CA VAL A 349 9.52 -0.85 -3.97
C VAL A 349 10.01 -1.12 -2.55
N ALA A 350 11.34 -1.11 -2.40
CA ALA A 350 12.02 -1.25 -1.12
C ALA A 350 12.67 0.07 -0.73
N VAL A 351 12.49 0.45 0.54
CA VAL A 351 13.12 1.61 1.16
C VAL A 351 14.06 1.09 2.24
N ARG A 352 15.35 1.06 1.91
CA ARG A 352 16.41 0.67 2.84
C ARG A 352 17.02 1.92 3.45
N CYS A 353 17.19 1.93 4.77
CA CYS A 353 17.82 3.06 5.47
C CYS A 353 18.92 2.58 6.39
N ARG A 354 20.04 3.30 6.40
CA ARG A 354 21.13 3.09 7.36
C ARG A 354 21.37 4.36 8.18
N PHE A 355 21.34 4.21 9.49
CA PHE A 355 21.33 5.33 10.41
C PHE A 355 22.74 5.67 10.90
N PRO A 356 23.08 6.98 11.00
CA PRO A 356 24.45 7.39 11.35
C PRO A 356 24.79 7.25 12.85
N LYS A 357 23.79 7.35 13.74
CA LYS A 357 23.98 7.37 15.21
C LYS A 357 22.85 6.67 15.95
N ILE A 358 23.13 6.11 17.13
CA ILE A 358 22.10 5.59 18.04
C ILE A 358 21.16 6.75 18.41
N GLY A 359 19.85 6.49 18.40
CA GLY A 359 18.85 7.52 18.68
C GLY A 359 17.50 7.26 18.02
N GLU A 360 16.65 8.28 18.05
CA GLU A 360 15.34 8.26 17.41
C GLU A 360 15.36 9.03 16.09
N TYR A 361 14.69 8.45 15.09
CA TYR A 361 14.56 9.00 13.76
C TYR A 361 13.10 9.04 13.32
N LYS A 362 12.79 9.96 12.42
CA LYS A 362 11.53 10.00 11.68
C LYS A 362 11.86 9.84 10.20
N LEU A 363 11.29 8.83 9.57
CA LEU A 363 11.38 8.61 8.14
C LEU A 363 10.05 9.02 7.51
N GLU A 364 10.11 9.97 6.59
CA GLU A 364 8.98 10.35 5.74
C GLU A 364 9.25 9.87 4.32
N ILE A 365 8.35 9.06 3.79
CA ILE A 365 8.39 8.56 2.42
C ILE A 365 7.36 9.35 1.64
N VAL A 366 7.78 10.00 0.56
CA VAL A 366 6.91 10.74 -0.36
C VAL A 366 6.91 10.05 -1.72
N GLY A 367 5.83 10.20 -2.47
CA GLY A 367 5.71 9.61 -3.80
C GLY A 367 4.75 10.36 -4.72
N LYS A 368 4.84 10.08 -6.01
CA LYS A 368 3.94 10.61 -7.04
C LYS A 368 3.82 9.64 -8.22
N ASP A 369 2.74 9.79 -8.99
CA ASP A 369 2.54 9.18 -10.30
C ASP A 369 2.94 10.14 -11.43
N SER A 370 4.03 9.86 -12.12
CA SER A 370 4.62 10.75 -13.13
C SER A 370 3.82 10.85 -14.43
N ARG A 371 2.76 10.05 -14.60
CA ARG A 371 1.79 10.23 -15.70
C ARG A 371 0.87 11.43 -15.46
N LYS A 372 0.66 11.82 -14.20
CA LYS A 372 -0.19 12.95 -13.84
C LYS A 372 0.61 14.25 -14.02
N LYS A 373 0.29 14.99 -15.09
CA LYS A 373 0.95 16.25 -15.46
C LYS A 373 0.22 17.51 -14.97
N ASP A 374 -0.68 17.38 -13.99
CA ASP A 374 -1.33 18.55 -13.40
C ASP A 374 -0.26 19.40 -12.67
N PRO A 375 -0.13 20.70 -12.95
CA PRO A 375 0.84 21.58 -12.28
C PRO A 375 0.74 21.60 -10.75
N GLY A 376 -0.42 21.24 -10.17
CA GLY A 376 -0.61 21.11 -8.73
C GLY A 376 -0.30 19.73 -8.15
N TYR A 377 0.06 18.74 -8.98
CA TYR A 377 0.33 17.37 -8.56
C TYR A 377 1.83 17.12 -8.49
N ASP A 378 2.33 16.97 -7.27
CA ASP A 378 3.75 16.66 -6.99
C ASP A 378 3.85 15.60 -5.88
N PHE A 379 5.09 15.32 -5.46
CA PHE A 379 5.41 14.46 -4.33
C PHE A 379 4.59 14.83 -3.09
N ASP A 380 3.93 13.82 -2.54
CA ASP A 380 3.17 13.95 -1.30
C ASP A 380 3.45 12.74 -0.40
N TRP A 381 3.18 12.87 0.89
CA TRP A 381 3.46 11.83 1.88
C TRP A 381 2.70 10.54 1.56
N VAL A 382 3.45 9.45 1.50
CA VAL A 382 2.98 8.08 1.36
C VAL A 382 2.93 7.41 2.74
N ALA A 383 4.05 7.41 3.46
CA ALA A 383 4.14 6.76 4.76
C ALA A 383 5.13 7.47 5.67
N ILE A 384 4.85 7.45 6.98
CA ILE A 384 5.70 8.04 8.00
C ILE A 384 5.97 7.01 9.10
N TYR A 385 7.24 6.83 9.47
CA TYR A 385 7.67 5.92 10.52
C TYR A 385 8.51 6.64 11.58
N LYS A 386 8.39 6.17 12.82
CA LYS A 386 9.34 6.45 13.90
C LYS A 386 10.29 5.26 13.99
N ILE A 387 11.60 5.52 13.98
CA ILE A 387 12.62 4.49 14.08
C ILE A 387 13.40 4.71 15.36
N LYS A 388 13.59 3.65 16.13
CA LYS A 388 14.47 3.62 17.30
C LYS A 388 15.67 2.75 16.98
N VAL A 389 16.85 3.36 16.99
CA VAL A 389 18.12 2.71 16.71
C VAL A 389 18.83 2.46 18.04
N ASN A 390 19.05 1.19 18.39
CA ASN A 390 19.69 0.78 19.64
C ASN A 390 21.19 0.47 19.48
N GLY A 391 21.64 0.15 18.27
CA GLY A 391 23.02 -0.21 17.98
C GLY A 391 23.38 0.08 16.54
N ILE A 392 24.68 0.23 16.28
CA ILE A 392 25.26 0.54 14.96
C ILE A 392 26.56 -0.25 14.80
N PRO A 393 26.80 -0.88 13.63
CA PRO A 393 28.05 -1.55 13.30
C PRO A 393 29.28 -0.61 13.44
N GLU A 394 30.44 -1.19 13.77
CA GLU A 394 31.71 -0.46 13.68
C GLU A 394 32.07 -0.21 12.21
N GLY A 395 32.24 1.05 11.81
CA GLY A 395 32.49 1.45 10.42
C GLY A 395 31.45 2.42 9.88
N ASN A 396 31.74 3.06 8.75
CA ASN A 396 30.81 4.01 8.14
C ASN A 396 29.54 3.29 7.66
N THR A 397 28.37 3.72 8.13
CA THR A 397 27.08 3.09 7.84
C THR A 397 26.28 3.83 6.78
N SER A 398 26.82 4.85 6.10
CA SER A 398 26.09 5.51 5.01
C SER A 398 26.14 4.70 3.70
N PHE A 399 25.25 5.02 2.77
CA PHE A 399 25.40 4.67 1.36
C PHE A 399 26.25 5.72 0.64
N PRO A 400 26.95 5.36 -0.45
CA PRO A 400 27.55 6.33 -1.35
C PRO A 400 26.51 7.30 -1.92
N LYS A 401 26.94 8.52 -2.26
CA LYS A 401 26.03 9.56 -2.73
C LYS A 401 25.53 9.26 -4.15
N CYS A 402 24.21 9.18 -4.32
CA CYS A 402 23.56 8.94 -5.61
C CYS A 402 23.19 10.23 -6.36
N CYS A 403 23.15 10.11 -7.69
CA CYS A 403 22.64 11.14 -8.61
C CYS A 403 21.10 11.10 -8.74
N ALA A 404 20.55 12.03 -9.52
CA ALA A 404 19.11 12.31 -9.58
C ALA A 404 18.23 11.22 -10.21
N ALA A 405 18.77 10.27 -10.99
CA ALA A 405 17.97 9.24 -11.66
C ALA A 405 17.40 8.18 -10.70
N GLY A 406 17.83 8.16 -9.43
CA GLY A 406 17.49 7.10 -8.49
C GLY A 406 18.36 5.86 -8.68
N TRP A 407 18.09 4.82 -7.89
CA TRP A 407 18.86 3.58 -7.90
C TRP A 407 18.22 2.50 -8.79
N GLY A 408 19.05 1.89 -9.63
CA GLY A 408 18.72 0.85 -10.60
C GLY A 408 18.23 1.36 -11.94
N PRO A 409 18.02 0.44 -12.90
CA PRO A 409 17.38 0.73 -14.18
C PRO A 409 15.98 1.27 -13.96
N GLY A 410 15.70 2.44 -14.52
CA GLY A 410 14.44 3.14 -14.27
C GLY A 410 13.92 3.89 -15.48
N LYS A 411 12.87 4.68 -15.25
CA LYS A 411 12.22 5.49 -16.29
C LYS A 411 13.21 6.36 -17.06
N THR A 412 14.15 7.00 -16.37
CA THR A 412 15.14 7.89 -16.99
C THR A 412 16.03 7.18 -18.01
N LEU A 413 16.41 5.92 -17.74
CA LEU A 413 17.16 5.06 -18.66
C LEU A 413 16.32 4.73 -19.89
N LYS A 414 15.08 4.30 -19.69
CA LYS A 414 14.14 3.99 -20.79
C LYS A 414 13.83 5.20 -21.66
N GLU A 415 13.69 6.38 -21.06
CA GLU A 415 13.52 7.66 -21.77
C GLU A 415 14.74 8.03 -22.61
N SER A 416 15.95 7.61 -22.22
CA SER A 416 17.16 7.74 -23.05
C SER A 416 17.25 6.70 -24.18
N GLY A 417 16.29 5.78 -24.27
CA GLY A 417 16.25 4.73 -25.30
C GLY A 417 17.08 3.49 -24.98
N LEU A 418 17.41 3.28 -23.70
CA LEU A 418 18.20 2.15 -23.21
C LEU A 418 17.39 1.30 -22.22
N ASP A 419 17.67 0.00 -22.14
CA ASP A 419 17.21 -0.87 -21.05
C ASP A 419 18.35 -1.78 -20.58
N ALA A 420 18.37 -2.15 -19.31
CA ALA A 420 19.48 -2.94 -18.76
C ALA A 420 19.38 -4.42 -19.17
N THR A 421 20.49 -5.01 -19.63
CA THR A 421 20.55 -6.42 -20.06
C THR A 421 21.21 -7.33 -19.03
N THR A 422 22.25 -6.88 -18.32
CA THR A 422 22.98 -7.70 -17.33
C THR A 422 22.33 -7.65 -15.95
N ASP A 423 22.08 -6.43 -15.44
CA ASP A 423 21.67 -6.20 -14.06
C ASP A 423 20.38 -5.38 -14.01
N PRO A 424 19.19 -6.03 -13.99
CA PRO A 424 17.91 -5.32 -13.92
C PRO A 424 17.66 -4.66 -12.55
N ASN A 425 18.52 -4.93 -11.55
CA ASN A 425 18.36 -4.51 -10.17
C ASN A 425 19.32 -3.37 -9.81
N ALA A 426 19.03 -2.66 -8.73
CA ALA A 426 19.83 -1.53 -8.28
C ALA A 426 21.18 -1.87 -7.62
N ILE A 427 21.47 -3.15 -7.39
CA ILE A 427 22.67 -3.60 -6.66
C ILE A 427 23.46 -4.55 -7.56
N VAL A 428 24.74 -4.27 -7.75
CA VAL A 428 25.68 -5.07 -8.53
C VAL A 428 26.81 -5.54 -7.62
N PHE A 429 27.20 -6.80 -7.74
CA PHE A 429 28.33 -7.35 -6.98
C PHE A 429 29.57 -7.36 -7.87
N SER A 430 30.68 -6.88 -7.33
CA SER A 430 31.96 -6.81 -8.04
C SER A 430 32.98 -7.71 -7.38
N GLU A 431 33.65 -8.54 -8.17
CA GLU A 431 34.79 -9.35 -7.70
C GLU A 431 36.10 -8.60 -7.97
N GLY A 432 36.85 -8.32 -6.90
CA GLY A 432 38.13 -7.63 -7.00
C GLY A 432 38.05 -6.19 -7.53
N GLY A 433 36.87 -5.58 -7.51
CA GLY A 433 36.64 -4.22 -7.97
C GLY A 433 36.22 -4.09 -9.43
N TYR A 434 36.24 -5.17 -10.23
CA TYR A 434 35.75 -5.10 -11.61
C TYR A 434 34.22 -5.19 -11.69
N VAL A 435 33.58 -4.28 -12.41
CA VAL A 435 32.12 -4.28 -12.66
C VAL A 435 31.85 -4.11 -14.16
N GLU A 436 30.96 -4.91 -14.71
CA GLU A 436 30.50 -4.85 -16.10
C GLU A 436 28.97 -4.70 -16.09
N VAL A 437 28.45 -3.66 -16.74
CA VAL A 437 26.99 -3.48 -16.93
C VAL A 437 26.70 -3.21 -18.40
N SER A 438 25.64 -3.83 -18.93
CA SER A 438 25.24 -3.65 -20.33
C SER A 438 23.81 -3.16 -20.50
N PHE A 439 23.58 -2.46 -21.61
CA PHE A 439 22.31 -1.82 -21.95
C PHE A 439 21.94 -2.04 -23.42
N GLU A 440 20.77 -2.62 -23.67
CA GLU A 440 20.24 -2.75 -25.03
C GLU A 440 19.70 -1.42 -25.55
N LYS A 441 19.82 -1.20 -26.86
CA LYS A 441 19.26 -0.04 -27.56
C LYS A 441 17.81 -0.31 -27.93
N LEU A 442 16.88 0.34 -27.23
CA LEU A 442 15.44 0.22 -27.49
C LEU A 442 15.01 0.92 -28.78
N ASN A 443 15.78 1.88 -29.26
CA ASN A 443 15.46 2.66 -30.46
C ASN A 443 16.71 3.19 -31.16
N ARG A 444 16.53 3.67 -32.40
CA ARG A 444 17.63 4.21 -33.22
C ARG A 444 18.25 5.50 -32.67
N ALA A 445 17.55 6.24 -31.82
CA ALA A 445 18.08 7.46 -31.22
C ALA A 445 19.10 7.16 -30.10
N ALA A 446 19.11 5.92 -29.59
CA ALA A 446 20.11 5.47 -28.63
C ALA A 446 21.47 5.17 -29.30
N ALA A 447 21.54 5.02 -30.62
CA ALA A 447 22.80 4.75 -31.31
C ALA A 447 23.69 6.01 -31.34
N GLY A 448 24.96 5.86 -31.00
CA GLY A 448 25.93 6.96 -30.91
C GLY A 448 25.70 7.93 -29.74
N LEU A 449 24.97 7.52 -28.70
CA LEU A 449 24.90 8.28 -27.45
C LEU A 449 26.30 8.38 -26.82
N ASN A 450 26.70 9.59 -26.45
CA ASN A 450 27.90 9.77 -25.64
C ASN A 450 27.55 9.43 -24.18
N ILE A 451 27.99 8.25 -23.76
CA ILE A 451 27.85 7.73 -22.40
C ILE A 451 29.13 8.01 -21.61
N SER A 452 28.96 8.39 -20.35
CA SER A 452 30.04 8.55 -19.38
C SER A 452 29.58 8.07 -18.00
N TYR A 453 30.50 7.82 -17.07
CA TYR A 453 30.13 7.39 -15.73
C TYR A 453 31.01 8.02 -14.63
N LYS A 454 30.57 7.87 -13.38
CA LYS A 454 31.34 8.16 -12.16
C LYS A 454 31.29 6.98 -11.21
N ILE A 455 32.42 6.63 -10.59
CA ILE A 455 32.48 5.71 -9.44
C ILE A 455 32.62 6.53 -8.16
N VAL A 456 31.51 6.66 -7.42
CA VAL A 456 31.44 7.47 -6.20
C VAL A 456 31.62 6.55 -5.00
N GLY A 457 32.80 6.60 -4.37
CA GLY A 457 33.06 5.88 -3.12
C GLY A 457 32.31 6.46 -1.92
N MET A 458 32.37 5.78 -0.78
CA MET A 458 31.78 6.26 0.48
C MET A 458 32.40 7.60 0.91
N ASN A 459 31.57 8.49 1.48
CA ASN A 459 31.98 9.82 1.98
C ASN A 459 32.60 10.75 0.94
N LYS A 460 32.43 10.49 -0.36
CA LYS A 460 32.87 11.39 -1.44
C LYS A 460 31.70 12.25 -1.91
N ALA A 461 31.96 13.54 -2.12
CA ALA A 461 30.97 14.40 -2.76
C ALA A 461 30.93 14.12 -4.26
N LEU A 462 29.74 14.15 -4.86
CA LEU A 462 29.52 13.88 -6.27
C LEU A 462 30.34 14.78 -7.21
N ASP A 463 30.53 16.04 -6.81
CA ASP A 463 31.25 17.06 -7.56
C ASP A 463 32.78 16.84 -7.54
N ASP A 464 33.29 16.12 -6.54
CA ASP A 464 34.73 15.85 -6.38
C ASP A 464 35.19 14.60 -7.15
N VAL A 465 34.24 13.82 -7.69
CA VAL A 465 34.52 12.60 -8.45
C VAL A 465 34.60 12.93 -9.95
N PRO A 466 35.70 12.57 -10.65
CA PRO A 466 35.85 12.83 -12.08
C PRO A 466 34.84 12.02 -12.90
N MET A 467 34.52 12.52 -14.09
CA MET A 467 33.76 11.78 -15.09
C MET A 467 34.71 10.91 -15.90
N GLU A 468 34.34 9.65 -16.15
CA GLU A 468 35.10 8.67 -16.92
C GLU A 468 34.36 8.24 -18.18
N GLU A 469 35.12 7.97 -19.24
CA GLU A 469 34.63 7.46 -20.54
C GLU A 469 35.40 6.18 -20.97
N GLU A 470 36.40 5.77 -20.19
CA GLU A 470 37.19 4.55 -20.47
C GLU A 470 36.37 3.29 -20.17
N GLY A 471 36.61 2.19 -20.89
CA GLY A 471 35.89 0.92 -20.66
C GLY A 471 34.47 0.88 -21.22
N ILE A 472 34.01 1.93 -21.91
CA ILE A 472 32.72 1.97 -22.60
C ILE A 472 32.87 1.44 -24.03
N GLN A 473 32.09 0.43 -24.37
CA GLN A 473 32.04 -0.18 -25.69
C GLN A 473 30.61 -0.05 -26.26
N GLU A 474 30.51 0.28 -27.55
CA GLU A 474 29.25 0.32 -28.28
C GLU A 474 29.31 -0.68 -29.43
N ASP A 475 28.41 -1.66 -29.41
CA ASP A 475 28.15 -2.58 -30.52
C ASP A 475 26.83 -2.19 -31.20
N ASP A 476 26.41 -2.88 -32.26
CA ASP A 476 25.19 -2.52 -33.00
C ASP A 476 23.92 -2.56 -32.12
N GLU A 477 23.86 -3.49 -31.16
CA GLU A 477 22.67 -3.76 -30.34
C GLU A 477 22.74 -3.18 -28.92
N GLU A 478 23.92 -3.00 -28.35
CA GLU A 478 24.09 -2.65 -26.93
C GLU A 478 25.27 -1.72 -26.63
N TYR A 479 25.24 -1.15 -25.43
CA TYR A 479 26.39 -0.52 -24.76
C TYR A 479 26.87 -1.41 -23.62
N THR A 480 28.17 -1.58 -23.48
CA THR A 480 28.80 -2.25 -22.33
C THR A 480 29.72 -1.26 -21.61
N ILE A 481 29.60 -1.19 -20.29
CA ILE A 481 30.43 -0.34 -19.44
C ILE A 481 31.21 -1.24 -18.49
N GLU A 482 32.52 -1.27 -18.67
CA GLU A 482 33.48 -1.91 -17.77
C GLU A 482 34.12 -0.85 -16.87
N ALA A 483 33.88 -0.92 -15.56
CA ALA A 483 34.41 0.04 -14.60
C ALA A 483 35.15 -0.65 -13.43
N SER A 484 35.98 0.13 -12.73
CA SER A 484 36.76 -0.33 -11.58
C SER A 484 36.33 0.39 -10.30
N ALA A 485 35.68 -0.34 -9.40
CA ALA A 485 35.33 0.08 -8.06
C ALA A 485 36.43 -0.28 -7.05
N PRO A 486 36.66 0.53 -6.00
CA PRO A 486 37.57 0.18 -4.92
C PRO A 486 37.24 -1.19 -4.30
N PRO A 487 38.20 -2.13 -4.21
CA PRO A 487 37.96 -3.43 -3.60
C PRO A 487 37.60 -3.34 -2.12
N GLY A 488 36.70 -4.21 -1.66
CA GLY A 488 36.28 -4.29 -0.26
C GLY A 488 35.37 -3.14 0.20
N GLU A 489 35.01 -2.22 -0.68
CA GLU A 489 34.16 -1.07 -0.36
C GLU A 489 32.83 -1.09 -1.16
N GLU A 490 31.87 -0.32 -0.68
CA GLU A 490 30.66 0.01 -1.45
C GLU A 490 30.87 1.31 -2.24
N SER A 491 30.41 1.34 -3.49
CA SER A 491 30.48 2.53 -4.37
C SER A 491 29.20 2.71 -5.17
N ALA A 492 28.90 3.93 -5.61
CA ALA A 492 27.85 4.17 -6.61
C ALA A 492 28.47 4.26 -8.00
N LEU A 493 28.04 3.40 -8.92
CA LEU A 493 28.28 3.58 -10.36
C LEU A 493 27.16 4.46 -10.91
N CYS A 494 27.46 5.72 -11.16
CA CYS A 494 26.51 6.71 -11.68
C CYS A 494 26.74 6.92 -13.17
N ILE A 495 25.75 6.61 -14.00
CA ILE A 495 25.86 6.60 -15.47
C ILE A 495 25.14 7.82 -16.05
N PHE A 496 25.75 8.44 -17.04
CA PHE A 496 25.30 9.65 -17.70
C PHE A 496 25.28 9.47 -19.21
N ALA A 497 24.33 10.15 -19.87
CA ALA A 497 24.31 10.27 -21.31
C ALA A 497 24.15 11.74 -21.72
N HIS A 498 24.78 12.11 -22.83
CA HIS A 498 24.56 13.40 -23.47
C HIS A 498 23.29 13.32 -24.32
N ILE A 499 22.28 14.07 -23.93
CA ILE A 499 20.96 14.05 -24.55
C ILE A 499 20.60 15.47 -24.97
N ASP A 500 20.00 15.62 -26.15
CA ASP A 500 19.51 16.91 -26.62
C ASP A 500 18.21 17.29 -25.89
N ASP A 501 18.28 18.32 -25.06
CA ASP A 501 17.13 18.93 -24.39
C ASP A 501 16.58 20.08 -25.26
N PRO A 502 15.26 20.11 -25.55
CA PRO A 502 14.65 21.17 -26.37
C PRO A 502 14.82 22.59 -25.82
N SER A 503 15.03 22.73 -24.50
CA SER A 503 15.11 24.01 -23.79
C SER A 503 16.55 24.45 -23.55
N TYR A 504 17.47 23.51 -23.39
CA TYR A 504 18.85 23.78 -22.95
C TYR A 504 19.94 23.30 -23.93
N GLY A 505 19.57 22.67 -25.05
CA GLY A 505 20.53 22.04 -25.97
C GLY A 505 21.06 20.71 -25.40
N THR A 506 22.23 20.27 -25.84
CA THR A 506 22.84 19.03 -25.37
C THR A 506 23.23 19.15 -23.89
N ILE A 507 22.61 18.32 -23.03
CA ILE A 507 22.88 18.26 -21.60
C ILE A 507 23.41 16.88 -21.22
N THR A 508 24.29 16.83 -20.22
CA THR A 508 24.70 15.58 -19.57
C THR A 508 23.66 15.20 -18.52
N LYS A 509 22.83 14.20 -18.82
CA LYS A 509 21.76 13.73 -17.93
C LYS A 509 22.20 12.45 -17.24
N ASN A 510 22.03 12.35 -15.92
CA ASN A 510 22.16 11.08 -15.22
C ASN A 510 21.00 10.17 -15.60
N ILE A 511 21.29 8.93 -16.03
CA ILE A 511 20.29 8.01 -16.60
C ILE A 511 20.07 6.76 -15.75
N CYS A 512 21.08 6.29 -15.02
CA CYS A 512 21.00 5.10 -14.17
C CYS A 512 22.08 5.15 -13.09
N ASN A 513 21.84 4.55 -11.93
CA ASN A 513 22.84 4.41 -10.87
C ASN A 513 22.78 3.01 -10.25
N TYR A 514 23.92 2.38 -9.98
CA TYR A 514 23.99 1.09 -9.27
C TYR A 514 24.79 1.21 -7.99
N LEU A 515 24.34 0.52 -6.93
CA LEU A 515 25.18 0.28 -5.76
C LEU A 515 26.08 -0.92 -6.07
N VAL A 516 27.38 -0.67 -6.17
CA VAL A 516 28.40 -1.69 -6.37
C VAL A 516 28.92 -2.13 -5.01
N ILE A 517 28.83 -3.43 -4.74
CA ILE A 517 29.40 -4.07 -3.54
C ILE A 517 30.61 -4.87 -3.97
N SER A 518 31.81 -4.35 -3.70
CA SER A 518 33.07 -4.97 -4.12
C SER A 518 33.61 -5.92 -3.05
N SER A 519 34.02 -7.13 -3.45
CA SER A 519 34.80 -8.01 -2.58
C SER A 519 36.23 -7.49 -2.38
N GLU A 520 36.88 -7.82 -1.27
CA GLU A 520 38.32 -7.61 -1.14
C GLU A 520 39.06 -8.43 -2.22
N VAL A 521 40.16 -7.87 -2.77
CA VAL A 521 41.07 -8.61 -3.66
C VAL A 521 41.89 -9.56 -2.80
N GLU A 522 41.44 -10.81 -2.68
CA GLU A 522 42.39 -11.89 -2.46
C GLU A 522 42.97 -12.29 -3.81
N VAL A 523 44.29 -12.48 -3.90
CA VAL A 523 44.93 -13.05 -5.09
C VAL A 523 44.48 -14.51 -5.20
N VAL A 524 43.35 -14.72 -5.86
CA VAL A 524 42.80 -16.03 -6.21
C VAL A 524 43.49 -16.47 -7.49
N ASP A 525 44.29 -17.53 -7.45
CA ASP A 525 44.84 -18.19 -8.65
C ASP A 525 43.69 -18.60 -9.59
N ASP A 526 43.84 -18.45 -10.91
CA ASP A 526 42.86 -18.84 -11.95
C ASP A 526 42.31 -20.27 -11.76
N SER A 527 43.12 -21.16 -11.16
CA SER A 527 42.70 -22.50 -10.80
C SER A 527 41.63 -22.53 -9.70
N LEU A 528 41.73 -21.65 -8.71
CA LEU A 528 40.81 -21.57 -7.58
C LEU A 528 39.48 -20.93 -8.01
N PHE A 529 39.51 -19.92 -8.89
CA PHE A 529 38.29 -19.32 -9.46
C PHE A 529 37.45 -20.34 -10.24
N ARG A 530 38.08 -21.12 -11.13
CA ARG A 530 37.39 -22.20 -11.87
C ARG A 530 36.76 -23.22 -10.93
N ASP A 531 37.44 -23.54 -9.84
CA ASP A 531 36.95 -24.50 -8.84
C ASP A 531 35.77 -23.94 -8.03
N ILE A 532 35.79 -22.65 -7.68
CA ILE A 532 34.66 -21.97 -7.01
C ILE A 532 33.43 -21.95 -7.92
N GLU A 533 33.60 -21.62 -9.20
CA GLU A 533 32.50 -21.53 -10.16
C GLU A 533 31.88 -22.88 -10.48
N GLU A 534 32.68 -23.94 -10.57
CA GLU A 534 32.19 -25.31 -10.71
C GLU A 534 31.34 -25.73 -9.50
N VAL A 535 31.80 -25.39 -8.29
CA VAL A 535 31.06 -25.66 -7.05
C VAL A 535 29.77 -24.84 -6.97
N ARG A 536 29.79 -23.57 -7.41
CA ARG A 536 28.59 -22.70 -7.47
C ARG A 536 27.51 -23.34 -8.35
N LYS A 537 27.87 -23.76 -9.57
CA LYS A 537 26.93 -24.41 -10.51
C LYS A 537 26.34 -25.70 -9.95
N GLN A 538 27.14 -26.49 -9.23
CA GLN A 538 26.63 -27.69 -8.56
C GLN A 538 25.59 -27.34 -7.49
N LEU A 539 25.86 -26.31 -6.67
CA LEU A 539 24.92 -25.84 -5.66
C LEU A 539 23.63 -25.30 -6.28
N GLU A 540 23.73 -24.51 -7.34
CA GLU A 540 22.56 -23.97 -8.04
C GLU A 540 21.68 -25.07 -8.64
N SER A 541 22.29 -26.05 -9.31
CA SER A 541 21.62 -27.23 -9.84
C SER A 541 20.92 -28.03 -8.73
N ALA A 542 21.59 -28.22 -7.58
CA ALA A 542 21.01 -28.93 -6.45
C ALA A 542 19.81 -28.18 -5.84
N ILE A 543 19.84 -26.85 -5.83
CA ILE A 543 18.71 -26.01 -5.43
C ILE A 543 17.53 -26.19 -6.42
N GLU A 544 17.79 -26.32 -7.72
CA GLU A 544 16.76 -26.56 -8.75
C GLU A 544 16.10 -27.92 -8.64
N GLU A 545 16.89 -28.95 -8.36
CA GLU A 545 16.35 -30.30 -8.21
C GLU A 545 15.40 -30.43 -7.01
N LYS A 546 15.53 -29.54 -6.01
CA LYS A 546 14.76 -29.54 -4.75
C LYS A 546 14.74 -30.91 -4.06
N LYS A 547 15.83 -31.65 -4.19
CA LYS A 547 16.04 -32.94 -3.51
C LYS A 547 16.98 -32.74 -2.34
N LEU A 548 16.65 -33.37 -1.22
CA LEU A 548 17.37 -33.17 0.03
C LEU A 548 18.84 -33.63 -0.07
N GLU A 549 19.09 -34.85 -0.53
CA GLU A 549 20.43 -35.45 -0.55
C GLU A 549 21.41 -34.73 -1.49
N PRO A 550 21.09 -34.42 -2.77
CA PRO A 550 21.97 -33.61 -3.62
C PRO A 550 22.29 -32.23 -3.02
N LEU A 551 21.29 -31.59 -2.41
CA LEU A 551 21.44 -30.25 -1.84
C LEU A 551 22.29 -30.23 -0.58
N GLU A 552 22.13 -31.22 0.31
CA GLU A 552 22.99 -31.40 1.48
C GLU A 552 24.45 -31.65 1.05
N ASN A 553 24.67 -32.54 0.07
CA ASN A 553 25.99 -32.83 -0.46
C ASN A 553 26.67 -31.59 -1.07
N SER A 554 25.93 -30.76 -1.82
CA SER A 554 26.48 -29.52 -2.40
C SER A 554 26.79 -28.46 -1.33
N VAL A 555 25.96 -28.34 -0.28
CA VAL A 555 26.24 -27.44 0.85
C VAL A 555 27.49 -27.90 1.61
N ASP A 556 27.59 -29.20 1.92
CA ASP A 556 28.76 -29.77 2.59
C ASP A 556 30.05 -29.59 1.77
N LEU A 557 29.95 -29.67 0.44
CA LEU A 557 31.08 -29.42 -0.46
C LEU A 557 31.57 -27.96 -0.37
N VAL A 558 30.64 -27.00 -0.35
CA VAL A 558 30.96 -25.56 -0.20
C VAL A 558 31.60 -25.30 1.16
N GLU A 559 31.08 -25.89 2.23
CA GLU A 559 31.62 -25.75 3.59
C GLU A 559 33.00 -26.39 3.74
N THR A 560 33.19 -27.59 3.17
CA THR A 560 34.47 -28.30 3.21
C THR A 560 35.55 -27.54 2.46
N LYS A 561 35.22 -26.91 1.33
CA LYS A 561 36.14 -26.08 0.54
C LYS A 561 36.30 -24.65 1.09
N LYS A 562 35.51 -24.26 2.09
CA LYS A 562 35.50 -22.91 2.68
C LYS A 562 35.11 -21.79 1.71
N TYR A 563 34.17 -22.08 0.81
CA TYR A 563 33.73 -21.14 -0.24
C TYR A 563 32.48 -20.34 0.13
N GLU A 564 31.98 -20.44 1.36
CA GLU A 564 30.73 -19.80 1.81
C GLU A 564 30.75 -18.29 1.60
N ARG A 565 31.92 -17.66 1.74
CA ARG A 565 32.10 -16.22 1.54
C ARG A 565 31.86 -15.74 0.11
N TYR A 566 32.02 -16.62 -0.88
CA TYR A 566 31.87 -16.29 -2.31
C TYR A 566 30.44 -16.50 -2.84
N MET A 567 29.64 -17.28 -2.12
CA MET A 567 28.25 -17.61 -2.48
C MET A 567 27.30 -17.53 -1.28
N PRO A 568 27.29 -16.40 -0.53
CA PRO A 568 26.54 -16.28 0.72
C PRO A 568 25.02 -16.35 0.51
N GLN A 569 24.53 -15.91 -0.67
CA GLN A 569 23.11 -15.94 -0.99
C GLN A 569 22.64 -17.36 -1.30
N GLU A 570 23.37 -18.07 -2.17
CA GLU A 570 23.10 -19.45 -2.55
C GLU A 570 23.17 -20.36 -1.33
N MET A 571 24.16 -20.15 -0.45
CA MET A 571 24.28 -20.87 0.82
C MET A 571 23.10 -20.61 1.76
N ARG A 572 22.64 -19.36 1.86
CA ARG A 572 21.44 -19.04 2.66
C ARG A 572 20.19 -19.71 2.08
N MET A 573 20.01 -19.66 0.76
CA MET A 573 18.88 -20.30 0.07
C MET A 573 18.92 -21.82 0.24
N ALA A 574 20.07 -22.44 0.03
CA ALA A 574 20.25 -23.88 0.18
C ALA A 574 19.96 -24.33 1.60
N LYS A 575 20.48 -23.64 2.62
CA LYS A 575 20.21 -23.96 4.04
C LYS A 575 18.73 -23.83 4.41
N ASP A 576 18.06 -22.78 3.93
CA ASP A 576 16.61 -22.61 4.13
C ASP A 576 15.81 -23.71 3.41
N LEU A 577 16.18 -24.05 2.16
CA LEU A 577 15.55 -25.12 1.39
C LEU A 577 15.77 -26.49 2.05
N ILE A 578 16.96 -26.80 2.55
CA ILE A 578 17.25 -28.02 3.34
C ILE A 578 16.34 -28.09 4.57
N ALA A 579 16.25 -27.02 5.35
CA ALA A 579 15.41 -26.98 6.55
C ALA A 579 13.93 -27.26 6.20
N ARG A 580 13.46 -26.72 5.08
CA ARG A 580 12.08 -26.92 4.61
C ARG A 580 11.84 -28.32 4.03
N LEU A 581 12.77 -28.87 3.25
CA LEU A 581 12.67 -30.23 2.71
C LEU A 581 12.69 -31.29 3.82
N ARG A 582 13.55 -31.11 4.85
CA ARG A 582 13.51 -31.93 6.07
C ARG A 582 12.15 -31.82 6.76
N LYS A 583 11.61 -30.60 6.85
CA LYS A 583 10.28 -30.39 7.44
C LYS A 583 9.17 -31.08 6.65
N ILE A 584 9.25 -31.10 5.32
CA ILE A 584 8.31 -31.84 4.47
C ILE A 584 8.38 -33.33 4.75
N GLN A 585 9.58 -33.92 4.85
CA GLN A 585 9.72 -35.34 5.18
C GLN A 585 9.09 -35.67 6.54
N GLU A 586 9.32 -34.85 7.56
CA GLU A 586 8.66 -34.99 8.87
C GLU A 586 7.14 -34.94 8.76
N LEU A 587 6.60 -33.98 7.98
CA LEU A 587 5.17 -33.80 7.81
C LEU A 587 4.54 -34.93 6.99
N LEU A 588 5.22 -35.45 5.98
CA LEU A 588 4.76 -36.62 5.23
C LEU A 588 4.65 -37.83 6.16
N HIS A 589 5.65 -38.07 7.01
CA HIS A 589 5.59 -39.11 8.03
C HIS A 589 4.43 -38.88 9.00
N ALA A 590 4.23 -37.65 9.47
CA ALA A 590 3.12 -37.30 10.36
C ALA A 590 1.74 -37.52 9.71
N VAL A 591 1.55 -37.09 8.45
CA VAL A 591 0.29 -37.27 7.69
C VAL A 591 0.04 -38.75 7.40
N MET A 592 1.08 -39.53 7.09
CA MET A 592 0.95 -40.98 6.94
C MET A 592 0.58 -41.67 8.24
N ALA A 593 1.13 -41.21 9.37
CA ALA A 593 0.85 -41.71 10.71
C ALA A 593 -0.50 -41.26 11.29
N LEU A 594 -1.20 -40.27 10.71
CA LEU A 594 -2.52 -39.84 11.19
C LEU A 594 -3.48 -41.03 11.29
N GLU A 595 -4.15 -41.20 12.42
CA GLU A 595 -5.10 -42.30 12.57
C GLU A 595 -6.34 -42.07 11.68
N GLN A 596 -6.97 -43.14 11.19
CA GLN A 596 -8.22 -43.04 10.41
C GLN A 596 -9.33 -42.26 11.14
N PRO A 597 -9.49 -42.36 12.48
CA PRO A 597 -10.40 -41.51 13.26
C PRO A 597 -10.15 -40.00 13.12
N THR A 598 -8.90 -39.54 12.95
CA THR A 598 -8.58 -38.11 12.81
C THR A 598 -9.04 -37.54 11.47
N ILE A 599 -8.95 -38.33 10.39
CA ILE A 599 -9.51 -37.93 9.08
C ILE A 599 -11.04 -37.99 9.12
N ALA A 600 -11.60 -38.99 9.82
CA ALA A 600 -13.03 -39.10 10.04
C ALA A 600 -13.60 -37.94 10.89
N GLU A 601 -12.85 -37.44 11.87
CA GLU A 601 -13.18 -36.25 12.67
C GLU A 601 -13.36 -35.03 11.78
N ILE A 602 -12.35 -34.69 10.96
CA ILE A 602 -12.43 -33.56 10.02
C ILE A 602 -13.64 -33.73 9.10
N ARG A 603 -13.86 -34.95 8.58
CA ARG A 603 -15.02 -35.24 7.72
C ARG A 603 -16.36 -35.12 8.45
N SER A 604 -16.41 -35.34 9.76
CA SER A 604 -17.66 -35.35 10.52
C SER A 604 -18.24 -33.96 10.78
N PHE A 605 -17.48 -32.88 10.57
CA PHE A 605 -17.97 -31.52 10.77
C PHE A 605 -19.19 -31.23 9.89
N SER A 606 -20.31 -30.85 10.50
CA SER A 606 -21.52 -30.43 9.79
C SER A 606 -21.39 -29.00 9.23
N SER A 607 -20.71 -28.13 9.98
CA SER A 607 -20.31 -26.78 9.58
C SER A 607 -18.94 -26.49 10.19
N PRO A 608 -17.83 -26.65 9.45
CA PRO A 608 -16.50 -26.40 9.98
C PRO A 608 -16.31 -24.90 10.24
N LEU A 609 -15.33 -24.58 11.08
CA LEU A 609 -14.83 -23.21 11.15
C LEU A 609 -14.29 -22.77 9.78
N PRO A 610 -14.46 -21.49 9.37
CA PRO A 610 -13.93 -20.96 8.12
C PRO A 610 -12.43 -21.26 7.92
N GLU A 611 -11.66 -21.23 9.01
CA GLU A 611 -10.25 -21.56 9.09
C GLU A 611 -9.98 -23.01 8.64
N ILE A 612 -10.73 -23.97 9.18
CA ILE A 612 -10.62 -25.39 8.81
C ILE A 612 -11.06 -25.60 7.36
N HIS A 613 -12.13 -24.92 6.92
CA HIS A 613 -12.57 -25.01 5.53
C HIS A 613 -11.49 -24.49 4.59
N ASN A 614 -10.87 -23.35 4.89
CA ASN A 614 -9.80 -22.77 4.08
C ASN A 614 -8.55 -23.64 4.05
N VAL A 615 -8.16 -24.26 5.17
CA VAL A 615 -7.06 -25.23 5.23
C VAL A 615 -7.31 -26.40 4.29
N MET A 616 -8.52 -26.99 4.35
CA MET A 616 -8.85 -28.13 3.51
C MET A 616 -9.01 -27.74 2.04
N LYS A 617 -9.54 -26.54 1.75
CA LYS A 617 -9.54 -25.97 0.39
C LYS A 617 -8.14 -25.83 -0.16
N ALA A 618 -7.23 -25.22 0.60
CA ALA A 618 -5.85 -25.02 0.19
C ALA A 618 -5.12 -26.35 0.00
N THR A 619 -5.35 -27.32 0.90
CA THR A 619 -4.80 -28.68 0.79
C THR A 619 -5.26 -29.36 -0.49
N LEU A 620 -6.56 -29.31 -0.78
CA LEU A 620 -7.13 -29.93 -1.98
C LEU A 620 -6.74 -29.19 -3.26
N LEU A 621 -6.56 -27.87 -3.18
CA LEU A 621 -6.04 -27.04 -4.28
C LEU A 621 -4.63 -27.46 -4.68
N LEU A 622 -3.72 -27.64 -3.71
CA LEU A 622 -2.38 -28.18 -3.98
C LEU A 622 -2.43 -29.57 -4.63
N LEU A 623 -3.41 -30.39 -4.27
CA LEU A 623 -3.59 -31.74 -4.83
C LEU A 623 -4.34 -31.75 -6.17
N GLY A 624 -4.74 -30.59 -6.72
CA GLY A 624 -5.36 -30.47 -8.04
C GLY A 624 -6.89 -30.39 -8.07
N ASN A 625 -7.56 -30.07 -6.96
CA ASN A 625 -9.00 -29.75 -6.94
C ASN A 625 -9.23 -28.23 -6.90
N PHE A 626 -10.05 -27.71 -7.80
CA PHE A 626 -10.21 -26.26 -7.95
C PHE A 626 -11.22 -25.65 -6.95
N GLU A 627 -11.24 -24.32 -6.86
CA GLU A 627 -12.06 -23.58 -5.90
C GLU A 627 -13.57 -23.87 -6.02
N ASP A 628 -14.06 -24.06 -7.24
CA ASP A 628 -15.48 -24.35 -7.50
C ASP A 628 -15.92 -25.70 -6.91
N GLU A 629 -15.03 -26.70 -6.96
CA GLU A 629 -15.29 -28.03 -6.38
C GLU A 629 -15.32 -27.98 -4.85
N THR A 630 -14.53 -27.09 -4.25
CA THR A 630 -14.31 -27.03 -2.79
C THR A 630 -15.10 -25.92 -2.09
N LYS A 631 -15.87 -25.13 -2.86
CA LYS A 631 -16.68 -23.99 -2.36
C LYS A 631 -17.63 -24.38 -1.25
N GLN A 632 -18.31 -25.51 -1.37
CA GLN A 632 -19.21 -26.06 -0.35
C GLN A 632 -18.52 -27.16 0.46
N TRP A 633 -18.70 -27.13 1.78
CA TRP A 633 -18.08 -28.12 2.67
C TRP A 633 -18.50 -29.56 2.35
N LYS A 634 -19.75 -29.79 1.93
CA LYS A 634 -20.23 -31.12 1.52
C LYS A 634 -19.38 -31.75 0.41
N ASN A 635 -18.88 -30.94 -0.51
CA ASN A 635 -18.02 -31.42 -1.58
C ASN A 635 -16.62 -31.76 -1.06
N VAL A 636 -16.09 -30.93 -0.15
CA VAL A 636 -14.83 -31.21 0.56
C VAL A 636 -14.94 -32.54 1.32
N GLN A 637 -16.03 -32.78 2.04
CA GLN A 637 -16.32 -34.04 2.74
C GLN A 637 -16.36 -35.26 1.81
N ALA A 638 -16.89 -35.10 0.59
CA ALA A 638 -16.92 -36.14 -0.41
C ALA A 638 -15.51 -36.46 -0.95
N ILE A 639 -14.69 -35.44 -1.19
CA ILE A 639 -13.33 -35.59 -1.73
C ILE A 639 -12.40 -36.26 -0.69
N ILE A 640 -12.41 -35.78 0.57
CA ILE A 640 -11.58 -36.37 1.63
C ILE A 640 -12.01 -37.81 1.99
N GLY A 641 -13.26 -38.18 1.69
CA GLY A 641 -13.80 -39.51 1.94
C GLY A 641 -13.47 -40.56 0.87
N ARG A 642 -12.78 -40.20 -0.22
CA ARG A 642 -12.39 -41.12 -1.29
C ARG A 642 -11.33 -42.12 -0.81
N THR A 643 -11.35 -43.34 -1.37
CA THR A 643 -10.44 -44.44 -1.01
C THR A 643 -9.60 -44.88 -2.21
N GLY A 644 -8.55 -45.68 -1.97
CA GLY A 644 -7.70 -46.22 -3.03
C GLY A 644 -6.80 -45.16 -3.68
N LYS A 645 -6.74 -45.12 -5.02
CA LYS A 645 -5.92 -44.16 -5.78
C LYS A 645 -6.31 -42.70 -5.50
N GLU A 646 -7.58 -42.46 -5.24
CA GLU A 646 -8.14 -41.13 -4.95
C GLU A 646 -8.05 -40.72 -3.48
N SER A 647 -7.47 -41.55 -2.61
CA SER A 647 -7.40 -41.25 -1.18
C SER A 647 -6.48 -40.08 -0.89
N LEU A 648 -6.89 -39.22 0.05
CA LEU A 648 -6.16 -38.01 0.44
C LEU A 648 -4.70 -38.32 0.82
N LYS A 649 -4.49 -39.36 1.65
CA LYS A 649 -3.16 -39.78 2.07
C LYS A 649 -2.27 -40.17 0.89
N ARG A 650 -2.78 -40.98 -0.04
CA ARG A 650 -2.00 -41.43 -1.19
C ARG A 650 -1.64 -40.26 -2.10
N ARG A 651 -2.60 -39.36 -2.37
CA ARG A 651 -2.36 -38.14 -3.16
C ARG A 651 -1.29 -37.24 -2.54
N ILE A 652 -1.27 -37.11 -1.21
CA ILE A 652 -0.22 -36.36 -0.49
C ILE A 652 1.14 -37.07 -0.59
N ASN A 653 1.19 -38.40 -0.48
CA ASN A 653 2.43 -39.16 -0.56
C ASN A 653 3.03 -39.17 -1.98
N GLU A 654 2.19 -39.16 -3.01
CA GLU A 654 2.60 -39.11 -4.42
C GLU A 654 2.79 -37.66 -4.94
N PHE A 655 2.63 -36.65 -4.08
CA PHE A 655 2.71 -35.24 -4.48
C PHE A 655 4.15 -34.79 -4.73
N ASP A 656 4.44 -34.39 -5.97
CA ASP A 656 5.73 -33.83 -6.38
C ASP A 656 5.67 -32.30 -6.44
N ILE A 657 6.50 -31.65 -5.64
CA ILE A 657 6.58 -30.19 -5.57
C ILE A 657 7.03 -29.56 -6.90
N ASN A 658 7.83 -30.26 -7.70
CA ASN A 658 8.31 -29.74 -8.97
C ASN A 658 7.19 -29.65 -10.03
N THR A 659 6.07 -30.32 -9.80
CA THR A 659 4.90 -30.30 -10.67
C THR A 659 3.86 -29.26 -10.27
N LEU A 660 4.05 -28.56 -9.13
CA LEU A 660 3.08 -27.62 -8.59
C LEU A 660 3.18 -26.25 -9.29
N PRO A 661 2.11 -25.79 -9.99
CA PRO A 661 2.10 -24.47 -10.60
C PRO A 661 2.17 -23.34 -9.56
N LEU A 662 2.83 -22.24 -9.92
CA LEU A 662 3.06 -21.11 -9.01
C LEU A 662 1.76 -20.40 -8.61
N ASP A 663 0.83 -20.21 -9.55
CA ASP A 663 -0.49 -19.62 -9.31
C ASP A 663 -1.33 -20.45 -8.31
N VAL A 664 -1.28 -21.78 -8.42
CA VAL A 664 -1.91 -22.72 -7.50
C VAL A 664 -1.29 -22.59 -6.09
N ALA A 665 0.04 -22.50 -6.00
CA ALA A 665 0.73 -22.31 -4.73
C ALA A 665 0.39 -20.96 -4.07
N LEU A 666 0.33 -19.88 -4.85
CA LEU A 666 -0.07 -18.55 -4.37
C LEU A 666 -1.54 -18.51 -3.92
N GLY A 667 -2.42 -19.18 -4.67
CA GLY A 667 -3.83 -19.36 -4.31
C GLY A 667 -3.98 -20.08 -2.96
N ALA A 668 -3.30 -21.21 -2.79
CA ALA A 668 -3.30 -21.97 -1.54
C ALA A 668 -2.74 -21.14 -0.36
N LYS A 669 -1.65 -20.39 -0.56
CA LYS A 669 -1.06 -19.49 0.45
C LYS A 669 -2.03 -18.39 0.87
N LYS A 670 -2.73 -17.79 -0.09
CA LYS A 670 -3.73 -16.73 0.16
C LYS A 670 -4.89 -17.26 1.01
N MET A 671 -5.31 -18.51 0.81
CA MET A 671 -6.39 -19.13 1.57
C MET A 671 -6.03 -19.32 3.05
N ILE A 672 -4.81 -19.75 3.35
CA ILE A 672 -4.37 -20.00 4.73
C ILE A 672 -3.77 -18.75 5.42
N GLY A 673 -3.38 -17.72 4.67
CA GLY A 673 -2.67 -16.54 5.18
C GLY A 673 -3.45 -15.65 6.16
N LYS A 674 -4.75 -15.90 6.37
CA LYS A 674 -5.59 -15.20 7.36
C LYS A 674 -5.78 -15.98 8.67
N THR A 675 -5.17 -17.16 8.79
CA THR A 675 -5.48 -18.12 9.86
C THR A 675 -4.31 -18.31 10.81
N ASP A 676 -4.55 -18.31 12.12
CA ASP A 676 -3.54 -18.65 13.13
C ASP A 676 -3.49 -20.18 13.34
N LEU A 677 -2.28 -20.74 13.34
CA LEU A 677 -2.04 -22.16 13.63
C LEU A 677 -2.54 -22.55 15.03
N ALA A 678 -2.45 -21.65 16.00
CA ALA A 678 -2.92 -21.93 17.37
C ALA A 678 -4.43 -22.20 17.40
N ASP A 679 -5.22 -21.44 16.63
CA ASP A 679 -6.68 -21.54 16.58
C ASP A 679 -7.14 -22.81 15.84
N ILE A 680 -6.40 -23.25 14.82
CA ILE A 680 -6.68 -24.53 14.17
C ILE A 680 -6.36 -25.68 15.14
N LYS A 681 -5.21 -25.60 15.83
CA LYS A 681 -4.72 -26.69 16.69
C LYS A 681 -5.62 -26.93 17.90
N THR A 682 -6.28 -25.90 18.42
CA THR A 682 -7.29 -26.05 19.49
C THR A 682 -8.57 -26.72 19.00
N THR A 683 -8.89 -26.58 17.71
CA THR A 683 -10.13 -27.12 17.13
C THR A 683 -9.94 -28.51 16.53
N SER A 684 -8.86 -28.74 15.80
CA SER A 684 -8.53 -30.05 15.22
C SER A 684 -7.03 -30.20 14.98
N GLN A 685 -6.43 -31.18 15.65
CA GLN A 685 -5.00 -31.52 15.46
C GLN A 685 -4.73 -31.98 14.02
N GLY A 686 -5.65 -32.73 13.41
CA GLY A 686 -5.53 -33.18 12.03
C GLY A 686 -5.52 -32.01 11.04
N ALA A 687 -6.41 -31.03 11.21
CA ALA A 687 -6.42 -29.83 10.37
C ALA A 687 -5.14 -29.00 10.55
N ALA A 688 -4.59 -28.94 11.76
CA ALA A 688 -3.32 -28.24 12.01
C ALA A 688 -2.15 -28.90 11.25
N THR A 689 -2.11 -30.23 11.16
CA THR A 689 -1.12 -30.94 10.34
C THR A 689 -1.21 -30.53 8.87
N PHE A 690 -2.42 -30.45 8.30
CA PHE A 690 -2.62 -30.01 6.92
C PHE A 690 -2.28 -28.53 6.70
N TYR A 691 -2.57 -27.65 7.68
CA TYR A 691 -2.17 -26.24 7.61
C TYR A 691 -0.65 -26.09 7.51
N VAL A 692 0.09 -26.78 8.38
CA VAL A 692 1.57 -26.73 8.36
C VAL A 692 2.10 -27.33 7.06
N TRP A 693 1.47 -28.39 6.55
CA TRP A 693 1.81 -28.99 5.26
C TRP A 693 1.64 -27.99 4.09
N VAL A 694 0.47 -27.37 3.95
CA VAL A 694 0.23 -26.33 2.92
C VAL A 694 1.21 -25.16 3.06
N GLY A 695 1.42 -24.66 4.28
CA GLY A 695 2.35 -23.56 4.53
C GLY A 695 3.78 -23.88 4.12
N THR A 696 4.25 -25.11 4.37
CA THR A 696 5.61 -25.54 4.01
C THR A 696 5.78 -25.64 2.50
N TYR A 697 4.84 -26.28 1.79
CA TYR A 697 4.93 -26.45 0.33
C TYR A 697 4.77 -25.14 -0.45
N THR A 698 3.84 -24.28 -0.02
CA THR A 698 3.68 -22.96 -0.64
C THR A 698 4.89 -22.06 -0.40
N ALA A 699 5.60 -22.23 0.72
CA ALA A 699 6.82 -21.48 0.99
C ALA A 699 8.01 -21.93 0.12
N ILE A 700 8.14 -23.22 -0.20
CA ILE A 700 9.21 -23.70 -1.11
C ILE A 700 8.97 -23.24 -2.55
N ASN A 701 7.74 -23.22 -3.05
CA ASN A 701 7.46 -22.68 -4.40
C ASN A 701 7.73 -21.16 -4.50
N MET A 702 7.79 -20.44 -3.38
CA MET A 702 8.22 -19.03 -3.36
C MET A 702 9.74 -18.88 -3.57
N ILE A 703 10.54 -19.95 -3.49
CA ILE A 703 11.96 -19.93 -3.87
C ILE A 703 12.09 -19.85 -5.39
N ASP A 704 11.17 -20.46 -6.15
CA ASP A 704 11.12 -20.30 -7.61
C ASP A 704 10.72 -18.88 -7.99
N VAL A 705 9.88 -18.21 -7.19
CA VAL A 705 9.63 -16.77 -7.33
C VAL A 705 10.90 -15.97 -7.07
N ALA A 706 11.66 -16.32 -6.04
CA ALA A 706 12.96 -15.67 -5.75
C ALA A 706 14.02 -15.95 -6.85
N LYS A 707 13.88 -17.04 -7.62
CA LYS A 707 14.73 -17.38 -8.78
C LYS A 707 14.24 -16.77 -10.09
N MET A 708 12.93 -16.70 -10.35
CA MET A 708 12.37 -16.02 -11.54
C MET A 708 12.64 -14.51 -11.52
N LEU A 709 12.95 -13.96 -10.33
CA LEU A 709 13.48 -12.62 -10.13
C LEU A 709 15.00 -12.51 -10.37
N LYS A 710 15.67 -13.60 -10.80
CA LYS A 710 17.05 -13.59 -11.31
C LYS A 710 17.03 -13.65 -12.84
N VAL A 711 17.66 -12.67 -13.50
CA VAL A 711 18.08 -12.75 -14.91
C VAL A 711 19.29 -13.71 -15.01
N PRO A 712 19.46 -14.47 -16.10
CA PRO A 712 20.52 -15.47 -16.23
C PRO A 712 21.91 -14.86 -16.38
N LEU A 713 22.92 -15.42 -15.70
CA LEU A 713 24.32 -15.28 -16.12
C LEU A 713 24.59 -16.19 -17.33
N PHE A 714 24.92 -15.59 -18.46
CA PHE A 714 25.74 -16.13 -19.56
C PHE A 714 25.30 -17.45 -20.24
N GLU A 715 24.49 -17.34 -21.29
CA GLU A 715 24.75 -18.05 -22.55
C GLU A 715 25.33 -17.06 -23.56
N MET A 716 26.66 -17.01 -23.72
CA MET A 716 27.36 -16.79 -25.00
C MET A 716 28.89 -16.60 -24.80
N LYS A 717 29.59 -17.69 -24.48
CA LYS A 717 30.99 -17.88 -24.92
C LYS A 717 31.19 -19.32 -25.41
N LYS A 718 30.56 -19.61 -26.56
CA LYS A 718 30.90 -20.79 -27.37
C LYS A 718 31.21 -20.43 -28.82
N GLU A 719 31.86 -19.29 -29.08
CA GLU A 719 32.41 -19.05 -30.43
C GLU A 719 33.62 -18.09 -30.55
N LYS A 720 34.41 -17.89 -29.48
CA LYS A 720 35.71 -17.16 -29.57
C LYS A 720 36.97 -18.01 -29.38
N LYS A 721 36.86 -19.35 -29.51
CA LYS A 721 38.02 -20.28 -29.53
C LYS A 721 38.41 -20.78 -30.93
N ARG A 722 38.11 -20.02 -31.98
CA ARG A 722 38.49 -20.35 -33.37
C ARG A 722 39.23 -19.27 -34.16
N LYS A 723 39.71 -18.19 -33.51
CA LYS A 723 40.54 -17.17 -34.16
C LYS A 723 41.83 -16.82 -33.39
N GLU A 724 42.43 -17.82 -32.74
CA GLU A 724 43.86 -17.83 -32.44
C GLU A 724 44.53 -18.88 -33.34
N THR A 725 44.46 -18.65 -34.64
CA THR A 725 45.44 -19.14 -35.60
C THR A 725 45.39 -18.17 -36.77
N PHE A 726 46.56 -17.67 -37.15
CA PHE A 726 46.86 -16.66 -38.17
C PHE A 726 47.13 -15.24 -37.65
N ILE A 727 48.41 -15.09 -37.29
CA ILE A 727 49.32 -13.93 -37.36
C ILE A 727 49.24 -12.94 -36.20
#